data_AF-A0A2I1DK95-F1
#
_entry.id   AF-A0A2I1DK95-F1
#
_cell.length_a   1.000
_cell.length_b   1.000
_cell.length_c   1.000
_cell.angle_alpha   90.00
_cell.angle_beta   90.00
_cell.angle_gamma   90.00
#
_symmetry.space_group_name_H-M   'P 1'
#
loop_
_entity.id
_entity.type
_entity.pdbx_description
1 polymer ?
#
loop_
_entity_poly.entity_id
_entity_poly.type
_entity_poly.pdbx_seq_one_letter_code
_entity_poly.pdbx_strand_id
1 'polypeptide(L)'
;MSLPLLVERLRDYHQWRLQIANAVHQIAKLSVDLEILPSGTMLRMDNLSREIASDQLRISFFGEFARGKSELINALFFSDLGARLMPSGPGQTTMCPVEITYSHETPSLQLLPIRSRTLHDSVEKLKKIRDLWTFSLLDPEDRKDCTEKMAQLTETLCVPLEEARRYGLCAQVKAFGEQNETTHCSSCGDGKVKISRWRYALLQWEHPVLEAGLVILDTPGLNSLGSEADLGLEAAKGADALVFVLSADSGVTQSDMAIWEQSLGRSTMHNQLVVLNKVDTLWDDLRSPEEEAEAIRKQRERTAKHLGLNLEQVIAASAQKGLLGRIRHEQDLCTRSGLADLESAIAEILIPGKRAAILASAQRLINRVVIDQRVLLEEQVKNLCSEIESMERLQAQTGEQLPRLLERQQKLMRTFAGDRDTFIMKEKEFLESANTWLLQALSLEKLDQIVASARAELLAAWTTVGIYERFSKFFEETIAQFDNALERANRLSALMLDAYRILEQQYGLPKLDTMPYAILPRRAELLAMADRYERFGKRLEIAASTQGSVVRKAFFSLAQQVEAFVGETRKDLQQWVNESLDLMNRQLELFATQSREKLTALESIVDSSANIQPRIQSLSLQRKVKEDNLSALNETYASLCTLLQIDSRDAVPQKNHAEVFSS
;
A
#
# COMPACT_ATOMS: atom_id res chain seq x y z
N MET A 1 -16.50 -27.55 13.35
CA MET A 1 -17.34 -26.33 13.32
C MET A 1 -16.98 -25.57 12.06
N SER A 2 -17.95 -25.15 11.26
CA SER A 2 -17.67 -24.26 10.11
C SER A 2 -17.19 -22.91 10.66
N LEU A 3 -16.07 -22.42 10.13
CA LEU A 3 -15.58 -21.09 10.48
C LEU A 3 -16.58 -20.03 9.96
N PRO A 4 -16.65 -18.85 10.59
CA PRO A 4 -17.46 -17.76 10.04
C PRO A 4 -17.03 -17.42 8.61
N LEU A 5 -17.97 -17.01 7.76
CA LEU A 5 -17.72 -16.75 6.33
C LEU A 5 -16.56 -15.77 6.11
N LEU A 6 -16.51 -14.71 6.91
CA LEU A 6 -15.44 -13.72 6.83
C LEU A 6 -14.06 -14.35 7.08
N VAL A 7 -13.97 -15.29 8.02
CA VAL A 7 -12.71 -15.99 8.33
C VAL A 7 -12.26 -16.85 7.16
N GLU A 8 -13.18 -17.56 6.53
CA GLU A 8 -12.90 -18.36 5.33
C GLU A 8 -12.41 -17.47 4.18
N ARG A 9 -13.10 -16.36 3.91
CA ARG A 9 -12.71 -15.39 2.87
C ARG A 9 -11.35 -14.75 3.13
N LEU A 10 -11.01 -14.47 4.39
CA LEU A 10 -9.69 -13.96 4.78
C LEU A 10 -8.59 -15.00 4.56
N ARG A 11 -8.85 -16.28 4.84
CA ARG A 11 -7.92 -17.37 4.53
C ARG A 11 -7.71 -17.53 3.03
N ASP A 12 -8.79 -17.47 2.23
CA ASP A 12 -8.68 -17.50 0.77
C ASP A 12 -7.85 -16.33 0.24
N TYR A 13 -8.06 -15.14 0.79
CA TYR A 13 -7.28 -13.95 0.47
C TYR A 13 -5.81 -14.09 0.85
N HIS A 14 -5.51 -14.65 2.02
CA HIS A 14 -4.15 -14.94 2.45
C HIS A 14 -3.44 -15.94 1.53
N GLN A 15 -4.10 -17.06 1.21
CA GLN A 15 -3.56 -18.06 0.28
C GLN A 15 -3.31 -17.46 -1.11
N TRP A 16 -4.27 -16.69 -1.62
CA TRP A 16 -4.12 -15.97 -2.89
C TRP A 16 -2.90 -15.03 -2.86
N ARG A 17 -2.70 -14.25 -1.80
CA ARG A 17 -1.53 -13.37 -1.64
C ARG A 17 -0.21 -14.14 -1.69
N LEU A 18 -0.12 -15.25 -0.95
CA LEU A 18 1.08 -16.09 -0.95
C LEU A 18 1.34 -16.71 -2.32
N GLN A 19 0.30 -17.12 -3.05
CA GLN A 19 0.44 -17.61 -4.42
C GLN A 19 0.99 -16.53 -5.36
N ILE A 20 0.47 -15.29 -5.29
CA ILE A 20 0.98 -14.18 -6.09
C ILE A 20 2.43 -13.86 -5.72
N ALA A 21 2.74 -13.73 -4.42
CA ALA A 21 4.11 -13.47 -3.96
C ALA A 21 5.10 -14.54 -4.45
N ASN A 22 4.73 -15.82 -4.33
CA ASN A 22 5.56 -16.92 -4.80
C ASN A 22 5.76 -16.88 -6.33
N ALA A 23 4.70 -16.59 -7.10
CA ALA A 23 4.81 -16.47 -8.54
C ALA A 23 5.71 -15.29 -8.97
N VAL A 24 5.62 -14.15 -8.28
CA VAL A 24 6.53 -13.00 -8.46
C VAL A 24 7.97 -13.41 -8.13
N HIS A 25 8.18 -14.12 -7.03
CA HIS A 25 9.49 -14.63 -6.63
C HIS A 25 10.06 -15.64 -7.65
N GLN A 26 9.23 -16.50 -8.24
CA GLN A 26 9.65 -17.46 -9.27
C GLN A 26 10.15 -16.75 -10.54
N ILE A 27 9.46 -15.70 -11.00
CA ILE A 27 9.94 -14.87 -12.12
C ILE A 27 11.28 -14.21 -11.75
N ALA A 28 11.39 -13.67 -10.53
CA ALA A 28 12.64 -13.09 -10.04
C ALA A 28 13.79 -14.12 -10.05
N LYS A 29 13.54 -15.33 -9.57
CA LYS A 29 14.52 -16.42 -9.51
C LYS A 29 14.96 -16.87 -10.91
N LEU A 30 14.01 -17.04 -11.84
CA LEU A 30 14.34 -17.34 -13.24
C LEU A 30 15.27 -16.26 -13.82
N SER A 31 15.04 -14.99 -13.48
CA SER A 31 15.91 -13.88 -13.90
C SER A 31 17.35 -14.03 -13.43
N VAL A 32 17.55 -14.50 -12.20
CA VAL A 32 18.87 -14.74 -11.59
C VAL A 32 19.59 -15.84 -12.34
N ASP A 33 18.93 -16.98 -12.53
CA ASP A 33 19.52 -18.16 -13.19
C ASP A 33 19.93 -17.85 -14.65
N LEU A 34 19.28 -16.85 -15.26
CA LEU A 34 19.58 -16.41 -16.62
C LEU A 34 20.70 -15.37 -16.72
N GLU A 35 21.01 -14.66 -15.63
CA GLU A 35 21.90 -13.48 -15.57
C GLU A 35 21.55 -12.36 -16.57
N ILE A 36 20.28 -12.23 -16.91
CA ILE A 36 19.80 -11.34 -17.99
C ILE A 36 19.42 -9.95 -17.46
N LEU A 37 18.99 -9.87 -16.20
CA LEU A 37 18.51 -8.62 -15.62
C LEU A 37 19.52 -7.97 -14.66
N PRO A 38 19.48 -6.63 -14.55
CA PRO A 38 20.13 -5.89 -13.48
C PRO A 38 19.78 -6.38 -12.07
N SER A 39 20.76 -6.32 -11.17
CA SER A 39 20.58 -6.62 -9.74
C SER A 39 19.50 -5.73 -9.07
N GLY A 40 19.37 -4.48 -9.51
CA GLY A 40 18.33 -3.56 -9.03
C GLY A 40 16.91 -4.05 -9.33
N THR A 41 16.65 -4.54 -10.55
CA THR A 41 15.35 -5.08 -10.95
C THR A 41 15.02 -6.37 -10.19
N MET A 42 16.01 -7.23 -9.96
CA MET A 42 15.84 -8.45 -9.16
C MET A 42 15.49 -8.14 -7.71
N LEU A 43 16.19 -7.18 -7.09
CA LEU A 43 15.89 -6.72 -5.73
C LEU A 43 14.48 -6.14 -5.62
N ARG A 44 14.01 -5.42 -6.65
CA ARG A 44 12.62 -4.91 -6.68
C ARG A 44 11.59 -6.02 -6.74
N MET A 45 11.78 -7.02 -7.59
CA MET A 45 10.87 -8.15 -7.67
C MET A 45 10.81 -8.93 -6.35
N ASP A 46 11.96 -9.10 -5.69
CA ASP A 46 12.03 -9.72 -4.37
C ASP A 46 11.35 -8.86 -3.29
N ASN A 47 11.57 -7.55 -3.29
CA ASN A 47 10.88 -6.62 -2.39
C ASN A 47 9.36 -6.65 -2.63
N LEU A 48 8.91 -6.59 -3.88
CA LEU A 48 7.49 -6.68 -4.24
C LEU A 48 6.88 -8.00 -3.74
N SER A 49 7.57 -9.13 -3.97
CA SER A 49 7.15 -10.43 -3.44
C SER A 49 7.00 -10.38 -1.90
N ARG A 50 7.99 -9.85 -1.20
CA ARG A 50 7.95 -9.70 0.28
C ARG A 50 6.84 -8.76 0.73
N GLU A 51 6.61 -7.65 0.04
CA GLU A 51 5.53 -6.71 0.32
C GLU A 51 4.16 -7.37 0.15
N ILE A 52 3.92 -8.09 -0.94
CA ILE A 52 2.66 -8.83 -1.17
C ILE A 52 2.46 -9.92 -0.11
N ALA A 53 3.53 -10.67 0.20
CA ALA A 53 3.50 -11.73 1.21
C ALA A 53 3.23 -11.18 2.62
N SER A 54 3.78 -10.00 2.95
CA SER A 54 3.67 -9.39 4.28
C SER A 54 2.52 -8.39 4.42
N ASP A 55 1.79 -8.10 3.34
CA ASP A 55 0.66 -7.17 3.35
C ASP A 55 -0.40 -7.58 4.39
N GLN A 56 -1.08 -6.59 4.96
CA GLN A 56 -2.06 -6.79 6.01
C GLN A 56 -3.35 -6.09 5.62
N LEU A 57 -4.48 -6.71 5.97
CA LEU A 57 -5.79 -6.10 5.86
C LEU A 57 -6.13 -5.43 7.20
N ARG A 58 -6.15 -4.10 7.22
CA ARG A 58 -6.43 -3.31 8.42
C ARG A 58 -7.87 -2.85 8.45
N ILE A 59 -8.64 -3.32 9.44
CA ILE A 59 -10.02 -2.91 9.68
C ILE A 59 -10.08 -2.10 10.96
N SER A 60 -10.64 -0.90 10.89
CA SER A 60 -10.78 -0.05 12.07
C SER A 60 -12.23 0.31 12.39
N PHE A 61 -12.56 0.22 13.68
CA PHE A 61 -13.91 0.39 14.21
C PHE A 61 -14.05 1.75 14.91
N PHE A 62 -15.01 2.56 14.45
CA PHE A 62 -15.28 3.92 14.94
C PHE A 62 -16.69 4.09 15.44
N GLY A 63 -16.92 5.14 16.21
CA GLY A 63 -18.26 5.47 16.71
C GLY A 63 -18.19 6.10 18.09
N GLU A 64 -19.31 6.67 18.50
CA GLU A 64 -19.48 7.25 19.82
C GLU A 64 -19.26 6.21 20.96
N PHE A 65 -19.12 6.70 22.19
CA PHE A 65 -19.07 5.86 23.39
C PHE A 65 -20.31 4.95 23.47
N ALA A 66 -20.12 3.73 23.99
CA ALA A 66 -21.20 2.76 24.22
C ALA A 66 -22.03 2.35 22.98
N ARG A 67 -21.51 2.51 21.75
CA ARG A 67 -22.12 1.95 20.51
C ARG A 67 -21.90 0.44 20.32
N GLY A 68 -21.07 -0.19 21.16
CA GLY A 68 -20.81 -1.63 21.13
C GLY A 68 -19.71 -2.07 20.17
N LYS A 69 -18.71 -1.22 19.91
CA LYS A 69 -17.56 -1.49 19.03
C LYS A 69 -16.77 -2.73 19.46
N SER A 70 -16.34 -2.77 20.71
CA SER A 70 -15.55 -3.88 21.27
C SER A 70 -16.36 -5.18 21.34
N GLU A 71 -17.67 -5.11 21.60
CA GLU A 71 -18.57 -6.28 21.53
C GLU A 71 -18.68 -6.80 20.09
N LEU A 72 -18.72 -5.90 19.10
CA LEU A 72 -18.75 -6.26 17.68
C LEU A 72 -17.46 -6.96 17.23
N ILE A 73 -16.31 -6.47 17.70
CA ILE A 73 -15.01 -7.12 17.46
C ILE A 73 -14.98 -8.53 18.06
N ASN A 74 -15.43 -8.69 19.32
CA ASN A 74 -15.56 -10.00 19.96
C ASN A 74 -16.47 -10.94 19.14
N ALA A 75 -17.62 -10.45 18.69
CA ALA A 75 -18.60 -11.24 17.94
C ALA A 75 -18.09 -11.67 16.56
N LEU A 76 -17.43 -10.77 15.82
CA LEU A 76 -16.95 -11.01 14.45
C LEU A 76 -15.73 -11.92 14.41
N PHE A 77 -14.75 -11.68 15.29
CA PHE A 77 -13.41 -12.25 15.11
C PHE A 77 -12.98 -13.24 16.18
N PHE A 78 -13.59 -13.21 17.38
CA PHE A 78 -13.08 -13.92 18.55
C PHE A 78 -14.17 -14.75 19.28
N SER A 79 -15.29 -15.03 18.61
CA SER A 79 -16.41 -15.78 19.20
C SER A 79 -16.06 -17.24 19.53
N ASP A 80 -15.08 -17.80 18.83
CA ASP A 80 -14.56 -19.16 18.98
C ASP A 80 -13.73 -19.35 20.27
N LEU A 81 -13.23 -18.26 20.87
CA LEU A 81 -12.59 -18.30 22.20
C LEU A 81 -13.59 -18.66 23.32
N GLY A 82 -14.90 -18.62 23.04
CA GLY A 82 -15.95 -18.94 24.01
C GLY A 82 -16.13 -17.90 25.12
N ALA A 83 -15.43 -16.76 25.03
CA ALA A 83 -15.46 -15.67 25.97
C ALA A 83 -15.12 -14.33 25.28
N ARG A 84 -15.27 -13.21 25.98
CA ARG A 84 -14.87 -11.89 25.47
C ARG A 84 -13.36 -11.72 25.60
N LEU A 85 -12.69 -11.40 24.49
CA LEU A 85 -11.28 -11.01 24.50
C LEU A 85 -11.14 -9.53 24.90
N MET A 86 -11.87 -8.67 24.18
CA MET A 86 -11.91 -7.24 24.45
C MET A 86 -12.90 -6.92 25.57
N PRO A 87 -12.60 -5.97 26.47
CA PRO A 87 -13.52 -5.56 27.51
C PRO A 87 -14.78 -4.94 26.87
N SER A 88 -15.94 -5.47 27.23
CA SER A 88 -17.22 -4.97 26.74
C SER A 88 -18.31 -5.15 27.80
N GLY A 89 -18.93 -4.03 28.20
CA GLY A 89 -19.99 -3.99 29.19
C GLY A 89 -20.29 -2.55 29.65
N PRO A 90 -21.35 -2.33 30.44
CA PRO A 90 -21.66 -1.02 31.01
C PRO A 90 -20.46 -0.51 31.84
N GLY A 91 -19.89 0.64 31.44
CA GLY A 91 -18.72 1.23 32.09
C GLY A 91 -17.37 0.54 31.80
N GLN A 92 -17.36 -0.56 31.02
CA GLN A 92 -16.16 -1.28 30.59
C GLN A 92 -15.92 -1.05 29.09
N THR A 93 -15.67 0.20 28.72
CA THR A 93 -15.34 0.58 27.34
C THR A 93 -13.84 0.86 27.25
N THR A 94 -13.22 0.42 26.17
CA THR A 94 -11.84 0.76 25.82
C THR A 94 -11.62 2.27 25.83
N MET A 95 -10.61 2.74 26.58
CA MET A 95 -10.29 4.16 26.73
C MET A 95 -9.12 4.63 25.85
N CYS A 96 -8.41 3.70 25.22
CA CYS A 96 -7.34 3.97 24.25
C CYS A 96 -7.55 3.21 22.94
N PRO A 97 -6.89 3.61 21.84
CA PRO A 97 -6.86 2.80 20.64
C PRO A 97 -6.13 1.47 20.90
N VAL A 98 -6.69 0.37 20.42
CA VAL A 98 -6.13 -0.98 20.57
C VAL A 98 -5.94 -1.61 19.21
N GLU A 99 -4.69 -1.86 18.86
CA GLU A 99 -4.33 -2.62 17.66
C GLU A 99 -4.15 -4.08 18.01
N ILE A 100 -4.91 -4.96 17.38
CA ILE A 100 -4.85 -6.40 17.56
C ILE A 100 -4.12 -7.00 16.36
N THR A 101 -2.99 -7.65 16.62
CA THR A 101 -2.13 -8.24 15.60
C THR A 101 -1.74 -9.67 15.94
N TYR A 102 -1.28 -10.39 14.93
CA TYR A 102 -0.72 -11.72 15.11
C TYR A 102 0.70 -11.66 15.69
N SER A 103 1.06 -12.66 16.49
CA SER A 103 2.42 -12.92 16.94
C SER A 103 2.65 -14.42 17.03
N HIS A 104 3.87 -14.87 16.70
CA HIS A 104 4.36 -16.24 17.00
C HIS A 104 5.00 -16.34 18.39
N GLU A 105 5.15 -15.21 19.08
CA GLU A 105 5.61 -15.13 20.47
C GLU A 105 4.41 -15.23 21.41
N THR A 106 4.67 -15.54 22.68
CA THR A 106 3.65 -15.59 23.73
C THR A 106 2.71 -14.39 23.67
N PRO A 107 1.37 -14.59 23.68
CA PRO A 107 0.40 -13.52 23.64
C PRO A 107 0.70 -12.43 24.67
N SER A 108 0.56 -11.17 24.25
CA SER A 108 0.94 -10.05 25.11
C SER A 108 0.11 -8.80 24.87
N LEU A 109 -0.12 -8.06 25.94
CA LEU A 109 -0.68 -6.72 25.92
C LEU A 109 0.44 -5.71 26.20
N GLN A 110 0.72 -4.87 25.20
CA GLN A 110 1.72 -3.81 25.30
C GLN A 110 1.01 -2.45 25.37
N LEU A 111 1.36 -1.64 26.35
CA LEU A 111 0.66 -0.40 26.65
C LEU A 111 1.62 0.79 26.59
N LEU A 112 1.27 1.77 25.76
CA LEU A 112 2.00 3.03 25.64
C LEU A 112 1.39 4.08 26.58
N PRO A 113 2.11 4.59 27.59
CA PRO A 113 1.58 5.57 28.54
C PRO A 113 1.09 6.87 27.88
N ILE A 114 0.04 7.48 28.43
CA ILE A 114 -0.53 8.73 27.88
C ILE A 114 0.48 9.89 27.85
N ARG A 115 1.40 9.92 28.84
CA ARG A 115 2.49 10.90 28.93
C ARG A 115 3.40 10.94 27.70
N SER A 116 3.45 9.86 26.91
CA SER A 116 4.24 9.82 25.66
C SER A 116 3.83 10.88 24.62
N ARG A 117 2.66 11.50 24.78
CA ARG A 117 2.20 12.62 23.93
C ARG A 117 3.08 13.86 24.03
N THR A 118 3.86 14.03 25.11
CA THR A 118 4.82 15.14 25.25
C THR A 118 6.03 15.01 24.35
N LEU A 119 6.29 13.81 23.81
CA LEU A 119 7.39 13.58 22.86
C LEU A 119 7.09 14.13 21.47
N HIS A 120 5.81 14.47 21.18
CA HIS A 120 5.33 14.93 19.88
C HIS A 120 5.62 13.99 18.69
N ASP A 121 6.13 12.78 18.94
CA ASP A 121 6.31 11.71 17.96
C ASP A 121 5.00 10.96 17.67
N SER A 122 4.88 10.41 16.44
CA SER A 122 3.76 9.56 16.03
C SER A 122 3.82 8.19 16.71
N VAL A 123 2.66 7.51 16.82
CA VAL A 123 2.60 6.18 17.45
C VAL A 123 3.46 5.16 16.69
N GLU A 124 3.49 5.25 15.35
CA GLU A 124 4.27 4.37 14.47
C GLU A 124 5.77 4.48 14.74
N LYS A 125 6.27 5.69 15.03
CA LYS A 125 7.66 5.91 15.42
C LYS A 125 7.92 5.36 16.83
N LEU A 126 7.00 5.59 17.76
CA LEU A 126 7.11 5.12 19.15
C LEU A 126 7.00 3.59 19.30
N LYS A 127 6.32 2.89 18.39
CA LYS A 127 6.31 1.41 18.32
C LYS A 127 7.71 0.82 18.17
N LYS A 128 8.67 1.57 17.62
CA LYS A 128 10.06 1.12 17.44
C LYS A 128 10.92 1.24 18.71
N ILE A 129 10.42 1.93 19.74
CA ILE A 129 11.16 2.24 20.98
C ILE A 129 10.56 1.41 22.13
N ARG A 130 11.03 0.16 22.29
CA ARG A 130 10.45 -0.80 23.25
C ARG A 130 10.46 -0.29 24.70
N ASP A 131 11.46 0.50 25.12
CA ASP A 131 11.61 1.00 26.49
C ASP A 131 10.47 1.93 26.96
N LEU A 132 9.67 2.46 26.03
CA LEU A 132 8.53 3.32 26.35
C LEU A 132 7.25 2.52 26.70
N TRP A 133 7.22 1.22 26.41
CA TRP A 133 6.04 0.37 26.52
C TRP A 133 6.04 -0.42 27.82
N THR A 134 4.85 -0.58 28.39
CA THR A 134 4.61 -1.49 29.52
C THR A 134 4.10 -2.81 28.96
N PHE A 135 4.71 -3.93 29.35
CA PHE A 135 4.40 -5.26 28.81
C PHE A 135 3.67 -6.11 29.84
N SER A 136 2.58 -6.75 29.43
CA SER A 136 1.85 -7.77 30.19
C SER A 136 1.72 -9.02 29.34
N LEU A 137 2.31 -10.14 29.77
CA LEU A 137 2.11 -11.44 29.12
C LEU A 137 0.68 -11.91 29.35
N LEU A 138 0.03 -12.52 28.37
CA LEU A 138 -1.31 -13.08 28.46
C LEU A 138 -1.21 -14.60 28.37
N ASP A 139 -1.87 -15.31 29.28
CA ASP A 139 -1.97 -16.76 29.21
C ASP A 139 -3.29 -17.16 28.53
N PRO A 140 -3.30 -17.62 27.27
CA PRO A 140 -4.53 -17.99 26.57
C PRO A 140 -5.32 -19.13 27.25
N GLU A 141 -4.70 -19.92 28.13
CA GLU A 141 -5.37 -20.97 28.89
C GLU A 141 -6.04 -20.42 30.18
N ASP A 142 -5.54 -19.34 30.76
CA ASP A 142 -6.12 -18.69 31.95
C ASP A 142 -6.99 -17.48 31.60
N ARG A 143 -8.28 -17.76 31.43
CA ARG A 143 -9.30 -16.74 31.11
C ARG A 143 -9.42 -15.63 32.17
N LYS A 144 -9.18 -15.93 33.44
CA LYS A 144 -9.31 -14.93 34.51
C LYS A 144 -8.15 -13.95 34.44
N ASP A 145 -6.93 -14.48 34.31
CA ASP A 145 -5.73 -13.67 34.11
C ASP A 145 -5.84 -12.77 32.87
N CYS A 146 -6.30 -13.32 31.73
CA CYS A 146 -6.55 -12.53 30.53
C CYS A 146 -7.55 -11.41 30.78
N THR A 147 -8.68 -11.69 31.44
CA THR A 147 -9.71 -10.67 31.71
C THR A 147 -9.17 -9.56 32.61
N GLU A 148 -8.42 -9.92 33.66
CA GLU A 148 -7.82 -8.96 34.59
C GLU A 148 -6.77 -8.08 33.88
N LYS A 149 -5.92 -8.67 33.04
CA LYS A 149 -4.93 -7.90 32.27
C LYS A 149 -5.57 -7.02 31.20
N MET A 150 -6.61 -7.50 30.52
CA MET A 150 -7.35 -6.72 29.54
C MET A 150 -8.13 -5.56 30.15
N ALA A 151 -8.47 -5.61 31.44
CA ALA A 151 -9.10 -4.50 32.16
C ALA A 151 -8.21 -3.23 32.16
N GLN A 152 -6.89 -3.37 31.99
CA GLN A 152 -5.95 -2.24 31.84
C GLN A 152 -6.34 -1.29 30.69
N LEU A 153 -6.99 -1.80 29.64
CA LEU A 153 -7.47 -1.00 28.50
C LEU A 153 -8.58 0.01 28.86
N THR A 154 -9.22 -0.19 30.01
CA THR A 154 -10.29 0.68 30.53
C THR A 154 -9.76 1.70 31.55
N GLU A 155 -8.47 1.65 31.88
CA GLU A 155 -7.88 2.49 32.92
C GLU A 155 -7.82 3.97 32.52
N THR A 156 -8.07 4.80 33.53
CA THR A 156 -8.11 6.25 33.39
C THR A 156 -7.29 6.93 34.48
N LEU A 157 -6.81 8.13 34.19
CA LEU A 157 -6.15 9.02 35.13
C LEU A 157 -6.99 10.26 35.36
N CYS A 158 -7.04 10.72 36.61
CA CYS A 158 -7.53 12.06 36.92
C CYS A 158 -6.36 13.03 36.99
N VAL A 159 -6.33 13.98 36.06
CA VAL A 159 -5.27 14.98 35.96
C VAL A 159 -5.84 16.40 36.00
N PRO A 160 -5.06 17.41 36.42
CA PRO A 160 -5.45 18.80 36.25
C PRO A 160 -5.73 19.14 34.78
N LEU A 161 -6.68 20.05 34.53
CA LEU A 161 -7.05 20.46 33.17
C LEU A 161 -5.84 20.95 32.33
N GLU A 162 -4.88 21.61 32.97
CA GLU A 162 -3.63 22.05 32.32
C GLU A 162 -2.79 20.89 31.78
N GLU A 163 -2.73 19.78 32.52
CA GLU A 163 -1.99 18.60 32.12
C GLU A 163 -2.69 17.87 30.97
N ALA A 164 -4.02 17.74 31.02
CA ALA A 164 -4.80 17.22 29.91
C ALA A 164 -4.64 18.07 28.64
N ARG A 165 -4.56 19.40 28.77
CA ARG A 165 -4.23 20.33 27.67
C ARG A 165 -2.80 20.14 27.15
N ARG A 166 -1.80 19.89 28.01
CA ARG A 166 -0.43 19.57 27.59
C ARG A 166 -0.37 18.29 26.76
N TYR A 167 -1.18 17.30 27.08
CA TYR A 167 -1.34 16.11 26.25
C TYR A 167 -2.22 16.37 25.01
N GLY A 168 -2.77 17.55 24.82
CA GLY A 168 -3.65 17.87 23.70
C GLY A 168 -4.96 17.08 23.73
N LEU A 169 -5.45 16.73 24.92
CA LEU A 169 -6.73 16.03 25.16
C LEU A 169 -7.87 16.98 25.57
N CYS A 170 -7.60 18.27 25.71
CA CYS A 170 -8.64 19.29 25.85
C CYS A 170 -8.33 20.50 24.96
N ALA A 171 -9.34 21.02 24.25
CA ALA A 171 -9.19 22.23 23.45
C ALA A 171 -8.88 23.45 24.34
N GLN A 172 -8.04 24.37 23.84
CA GLN A 172 -7.96 25.72 24.40
C GLN A 172 -9.17 26.49 23.87
N VAL A 173 -10.20 26.65 24.71
CA VAL A 173 -11.27 27.60 24.42
C VAL A 173 -10.64 29.00 24.45
N LYS A 174 -10.59 29.68 23.30
CA LYS A 174 -10.30 31.11 23.29
C LYS A 174 -11.49 31.81 23.92
N ALA A 175 -11.31 32.35 25.12
CA ALA A 175 -12.28 33.15 25.82
C ALA A 175 -12.74 34.33 24.95
N PHE A 176 -13.97 34.26 24.45
CA PHE A 176 -14.79 35.46 24.25
C PHE A 176 -15.74 35.53 25.43
N GLY A 177 -15.33 36.27 26.48
CA GLY A 177 -16.10 36.46 27.70
C GLY A 177 -15.51 35.72 28.90
N GLU A 178 -15.32 36.46 29.99
CA GLU A 178 -14.85 35.98 31.29
C GLU A 178 -15.83 34.98 31.92
N GLN A 179 -15.72 33.70 31.58
CA GLN A 179 -16.17 32.62 32.44
C GLN A 179 -15.04 31.61 32.60
N ASN A 180 -14.48 31.53 33.81
CA ASN A 180 -13.60 30.45 34.22
C ASN A 180 -14.42 29.15 34.20
N GLU A 181 -14.35 28.37 33.13
CA GLU A 181 -14.95 27.04 33.08
C GLU A 181 -14.27 26.13 34.11
N THR A 182 -14.89 25.97 35.28
CA THR A 182 -14.52 24.95 36.25
C THR A 182 -14.98 23.60 35.72
N THR A 183 -14.07 22.87 35.07
CA THR A 183 -14.30 21.44 34.77
C THR A 183 -14.45 20.68 36.08
N HIS A 184 -15.55 19.96 36.25
CA HIS A 184 -15.80 19.16 37.45
C HIS A 184 -15.76 17.67 37.09
N CYS A 185 -14.78 16.95 37.66
CA CYS A 185 -14.74 15.50 37.55
C CYS A 185 -15.47 14.90 38.75
N SER A 186 -16.55 14.14 38.49
CA SER A 186 -17.40 13.52 39.52
C SER A 186 -16.63 12.68 40.55
N SER A 187 -15.46 12.14 40.19
CA SER A 187 -14.62 11.34 41.07
C SER A 187 -13.47 12.11 41.75
N CYS A 188 -13.10 13.29 41.25
CA CYS A 188 -11.80 13.90 41.53
C CYS A 188 -11.86 15.39 41.94
N GLY A 189 -13.04 16.02 41.87
CA GLY A 189 -13.29 17.40 42.27
C GLY A 189 -13.14 18.42 41.13
N ASP A 190 -13.21 19.71 41.49
CA ASP A 190 -13.10 20.84 40.57
C ASP A 190 -11.68 21.00 39.99
N GLY A 191 -11.61 21.43 38.72
CA GLY A 191 -10.37 21.71 37.99
C GLY A 191 -9.62 20.48 37.45
N LYS A 192 -10.19 19.27 37.62
CA LYS A 192 -9.61 18.01 37.12
C LYS A 192 -10.50 17.37 36.06
N VAL A 193 -9.88 16.60 35.18
CA VAL A 193 -10.54 15.82 34.14
C VAL A 193 -10.05 14.38 34.15
N LYS A 194 -10.94 13.47 33.75
CA LYS A 194 -10.63 12.05 33.60
C LYS A 194 -10.18 11.80 32.16
N ILE A 195 -8.97 11.29 31.99
CA ILE A 195 -8.36 10.97 30.69
C ILE A 195 -7.97 9.50 30.64
N SER A 196 -7.75 8.94 29.45
CA SER A 196 -7.11 7.63 29.32
C SER A 196 -5.73 7.58 30.00
N ARG A 197 -5.42 6.47 30.68
CA ARG A 197 -4.07 6.21 31.18
C ARG A 197 -3.08 5.90 30.05
N TRP A 198 -3.59 5.36 28.95
CA TRP A 198 -2.80 4.84 27.84
C TRP A 198 -3.06 5.64 26.57
N ARG A 199 -1.99 5.99 25.86
CA ARG A 199 -2.07 6.60 24.53
C ARG A 199 -2.50 5.57 23.49
N TYR A 200 -2.03 4.33 23.63
CA TYR A 200 -2.20 3.26 22.65
C TYR A 200 -1.95 1.90 23.30
N ALA A 201 -2.57 0.85 22.77
CA ALA A 201 -2.29 -0.53 23.14
C ALA A 201 -2.04 -1.38 21.89
N LEU A 202 -1.07 -2.29 22.00
CA LEU A 202 -0.81 -3.34 21.02
C LEU A 202 -1.11 -4.68 21.69
N LEU A 203 -2.15 -5.35 21.20
CA LEU A 203 -2.54 -6.70 21.62
C LEU A 203 -2.02 -7.69 20.59
N GLN A 204 -1.06 -8.51 20.99
CA GLN A 204 -0.56 -9.61 20.19
C GLN A 204 -1.25 -10.90 20.62
N TRP A 205 -1.91 -11.56 19.67
CA TRP A 205 -2.68 -12.77 19.95
C TRP A 205 -2.53 -13.82 18.85
N GLU A 206 -2.39 -15.08 19.25
CA GLU A 206 -2.33 -16.22 18.34
C GLU A 206 -3.75 -16.61 17.91
N HIS A 207 -4.20 -16.10 16.76
CA HIS A 207 -5.51 -16.43 16.19
C HIS A 207 -5.43 -16.64 14.67
N PRO A 208 -6.15 -17.63 14.11
CA PRO A 208 -6.06 -17.93 12.68
C PRO A 208 -6.44 -16.76 11.75
N VAL A 209 -7.36 -15.88 12.17
CA VAL A 209 -7.72 -14.69 11.38
C VAL A 209 -6.61 -13.66 11.34
N LEU A 210 -5.86 -13.53 12.43
CA LEU A 210 -4.75 -12.58 12.54
C LEU A 210 -3.55 -13.13 11.78
N GLU A 211 -3.30 -14.44 11.85
CA GLU A 211 -2.28 -15.15 11.07
C GLU A 211 -2.50 -14.97 9.56
N ALA A 212 -3.76 -14.97 9.11
CA ALA A 212 -4.12 -14.68 7.73
C ALA A 212 -3.78 -13.23 7.28
N GLY A 213 -3.30 -12.38 8.19
CA GLY A 213 -2.89 -11.00 7.93
C GLY A 213 -3.97 -9.97 8.24
N LEU A 214 -4.99 -10.32 9.02
CA LEU A 214 -5.95 -9.34 9.54
C LEU A 214 -5.32 -8.55 10.69
N VAL A 215 -5.48 -7.23 10.65
CA VAL A 215 -5.19 -6.34 11.77
C VAL A 215 -6.45 -5.57 12.12
N ILE A 216 -6.82 -5.61 13.40
CA ILE A 216 -8.03 -4.97 13.90
C ILE A 216 -7.64 -3.77 14.75
N LEU A 217 -8.28 -2.64 14.53
CA LEU A 217 -8.09 -1.45 15.33
C LEU A 217 -9.40 -1.05 16.01
N ASP A 218 -9.50 -1.29 17.32
CA ASP A 218 -10.58 -0.75 18.16
C ASP A 218 -10.24 0.68 18.56
N THR A 219 -11.17 1.62 18.38
CA THR A 219 -10.96 3.01 18.77
C THR A 219 -11.81 3.39 19.98
N PRO A 220 -11.33 4.28 20.86
CA PRO A 220 -12.11 4.72 22.00
C PRO A 220 -13.37 5.49 21.55
N GLY A 221 -14.38 5.56 22.42
CA GLY A 221 -15.57 6.38 22.17
C GLY A 221 -15.21 7.85 22.01
N LEU A 222 -15.63 8.48 20.91
CA LEU A 222 -15.12 9.79 20.49
C LEU A 222 -15.71 11.00 21.28
N ASN A 223 -16.51 10.76 22.33
CA ASN A 223 -17.27 11.80 23.05
C ASN A 223 -16.79 12.11 24.48
N SER A 224 -15.65 11.58 24.92
CA SER A 224 -15.21 11.69 26.33
C SER A 224 -14.41 12.94 26.71
N LEU A 225 -14.14 13.88 25.78
CA LEU A 225 -13.67 15.28 25.98
C LEU A 225 -12.90 15.68 24.70
N GLY A 226 -13.58 16.20 23.67
CA GLY A 226 -13.08 17.03 22.54
C GLY A 226 -11.87 16.61 21.67
N SER A 227 -10.93 15.80 22.13
CA SER A 227 -9.65 15.47 21.47
C SER A 227 -9.15 14.05 21.73
N GLU A 228 -9.80 13.27 22.60
CA GLU A 228 -9.64 11.80 22.56
C GLU A 228 -10.11 11.23 21.20
N ALA A 229 -11.00 11.96 20.50
CA ALA A 229 -11.37 11.65 19.12
C ALA A 229 -10.18 11.66 18.14
N ASP A 230 -9.15 12.47 18.42
CA ASP A 230 -7.93 12.50 17.60
C ASP A 230 -7.08 11.24 17.80
N LEU A 231 -7.14 10.57 18.95
CA LEU A 231 -6.38 9.33 19.22
C LEU A 231 -6.84 8.18 18.31
N GLY A 232 -8.16 8.00 18.20
CA GLY A 232 -8.75 7.01 17.31
C GLY A 232 -8.54 7.38 15.84
N LEU A 233 -8.68 8.66 15.49
CA LEU A 233 -8.57 9.13 14.11
C LEU A 233 -7.13 9.10 13.57
N GLU A 234 -6.12 9.37 14.38
CA GLU A 234 -4.72 9.17 13.98
C GLU A 234 -4.42 7.70 13.70
N ALA A 235 -4.86 6.80 14.58
CA ALA A 235 -4.69 5.36 14.41
C ALA A 235 -5.44 4.82 13.18
N ALA A 236 -6.57 5.45 12.81
CA ALA A 236 -7.33 5.15 11.60
C ALA A 236 -6.55 5.36 10.30
N LYS A 237 -5.55 6.26 10.31
CA LYS A 237 -4.79 6.65 9.13
C LYS A 237 -3.91 5.47 8.71
N GLY A 238 -4.37 4.73 7.70
CA GLY A 238 -3.71 3.50 7.23
C GLY A 238 -4.57 2.25 7.39
N ALA A 239 -5.82 2.39 7.84
CA ALA A 239 -6.82 1.33 7.71
C ALA A 239 -7.26 1.19 6.25
N ASP A 240 -7.36 -0.05 5.78
CA ASP A 240 -7.91 -0.38 4.46
C ASP A 240 -9.43 -0.26 4.44
N ALA A 241 -10.05 -0.40 5.63
CA ALA A 241 -11.48 -0.45 5.84
C ALA A 241 -11.89 0.28 7.12
N LEU A 242 -13.02 0.99 7.03
CA LEU A 242 -13.55 1.75 8.15
C LEU A 242 -14.98 1.27 8.45
N VAL A 243 -15.19 0.81 9.69
CA VAL A 243 -16.47 0.32 10.19
C VAL A 243 -17.00 1.33 11.22
N PHE A 244 -17.99 2.12 10.81
CA PHE A 244 -18.62 3.11 11.67
C PHE A 244 -19.84 2.52 12.40
N VAL A 245 -19.74 2.39 13.71
CA VAL A 245 -20.72 1.72 14.55
C VAL A 245 -21.66 2.73 15.20
N LEU A 246 -22.93 2.61 14.86
CA LEU A 246 -24.06 3.35 15.40
C LEU A 246 -24.94 2.45 16.25
N SER A 247 -25.91 3.03 16.95
CA SER A 247 -26.86 2.31 17.78
C SER A 247 -28.27 2.45 17.21
N ALA A 248 -29.00 1.35 17.09
CA ALA A 248 -30.32 1.30 16.48
C ALA A 248 -31.38 2.08 17.27
N ASP A 249 -31.28 2.08 18.59
CA ASP A 249 -32.14 2.77 19.55
C ASP A 249 -32.07 4.30 19.44
N SER A 250 -30.88 4.87 19.26
CA SER A 250 -30.71 6.33 19.12
C SER A 250 -30.71 6.82 17.68
N GLY A 251 -30.48 5.94 16.70
CA GLY A 251 -30.17 6.36 15.32
C GLY A 251 -28.91 7.22 15.24
N VAL A 252 -28.84 8.07 14.20
CA VAL A 252 -27.73 9.01 13.97
C VAL A 252 -27.90 10.25 14.85
N THR A 253 -27.00 10.47 15.81
CA THR A 253 -26.98 11.68 16.64
C THR A 253 -26.18 12.81 15.98
N GLN A 254 -26.27 14.03 16.53
CA GLN A 254 -25.45 15.16 16.08
C GLN A 254 -23.95 14.91 16.29
N SER A 255 -23.57 14.26 17.39
CA SER A 255 -22.18 13.84 17.64
C SER A 255 -21.72 12.80 16.64
N ASP A 256 -22.55 11.79 16.35
CA ASP A 256 -22.24 10.78 15.32
C ASP A 256 -22.04 11.45 13.95
N MET A 257 -22.86 12.44 13.59
CA MET A 257 -22.71 13.20 12.34
C MET A 257 -21.40 14.00 12.31
N ALA A 258 -21.07 14.70 13.39
CA ALA A 258 -19.82 15.45 13.48
C ALA A 258 -18.59 14.53 13.34
N ILE A 259 -18.64 13.35 13.97
CA ILE A 259 -17.62 12.31 13.83
C ILE A 259 -17.54 11.84 12.37
N TRP A 260 -18.66 11.53 11.75
CA TRP A 260 -18.74 11.06 10.35
C TRP A 260 -18.12 12.07 9.37
N GLU A 261 -18.50 13.34 9.48
CA GLU A 261 -17.99 14.43 8.65
C GLU A 261 -16.49 14.68 8.88
N GLN A 262 -16.04 14.64 10.14
CA GLN A 262 -14.64 14.89 10.50
C GLN A 262 -13.71 13.72 10.15
N SER A 263 -14.19 12.48 10.27
CA SER A 263 -13.38 11.26 10.24
C SER A 263 -13.41 10.54 8.90
N LEU A 264 -14.58 10.52 8.23
CA LEU A 264 -14.87 9.58 7.13
C LEU A 264 -15.19 10.27 5.79
N GLY A 265 -15.47 11.58 5.78
CA GLY A 265 -15.67 12.34 4.54
C GLY A 265 -14.47 12.43 3.58
N ARG A 266 -13.34 11.76 3.90
CA ARG A 266 -12.01 11.85 3.26
C ARG A 266 -11.54 10.60 2.53
N SER A 267 -12.07 9.41 2.82
CA SER A 267 -11.69 8.16 2.15
C SER A 267 -12.62 7.84 0.97
N THR A 268 -12.19 6.97 0.05
CA THR A 268 -13.05 6.47 -1.03
C THR A 268 -14.31 5.86 -0.40
N MET A 269 -15.50 6.32 -0.83
CA MET A 269 -16.79 5.87 -0.30
C MET A 269 -16.94 4.34 -0.31
N HIS A 270 -16.17 3.65 -1.16
CA HIS A 270 -16.21 2.21 -1.35
C HIS A 270 -15.62 1.36 -0.21
N ASN A 271 -14.82 1.93 0.71
CA ASN A 271 -14.21 1.13 1.79
C ASN A 271 -14.80 1.45 3.18
N GLN A 272 -16.02 2.00 3.19
CA GLN A 272 -16.72 2.41 4.40
C GLN A 272 -17.99 1.59 4.59
N LEU A 273 -18.14 1.05 5.79
CA LEU A 273 -19.32 0.32 6.24
C LEU A 273 -19.89 0.98 7.49
N VAL A 274 -21.21 1.10 7.54
CA VAL A 274 -21.93 1.57 8.72
C VAL A 274 -22.67 0.40 9.34
N VAL A 275 -22.41 0.15 10.62
CA VAL A 275 -23.08 -0.89 11.39
C VAL A 275 -24.08 -0.24 12.33
N LEU A 276 -25.36 -0.43 12.06
CA LEU A 276 -26.44 -0.09 12.98
C LEU A 276 -26.56 -1.22 14.01
N ASN A 277 -25.78 -1.11 15.09
CA ASN A 277 -25.69 -2.12 16.13
C ASN A 277 -26.86 -2.04 17.13
N LYS A 278 -27.01 -3.06 17.98
CA LYS A 278 -28.08 -3.17 18.99
C LYS A 278 -29.50 -3.23 18.42
N VAL A 279 -29.69 -3.83 17.25
CA VAL A 279 -31.03 -4.01 16.68
C VAL A 279 -31.95 -4.87 17.56
N ASP A 280 -31.38 -5.62 18.50
CA ASP A 280 -32.12 -6.35 19.52
C ASP A 280 -32.96 -5.46 20.44
N THR A 281 -32.66 -4.17 20.51
CA THR A 281 -33.51 -3.19 21.20
C THR A 281 -34.82 -2.88 20.47
N LEU A 282 -34.91 -3.25 19.18
CA LEU A 282 -36.10 -3.11 18.34
C LEU A 282 -36.93 -4.39 18.29
N TRP A 283 -36.45 -5.49 18.90
CA TRP A 283 -37.19 -6.74 19.01
C TRP A 283 -38.30 -6.60 20.06
N ASP A 284 -39.48 -7.08 19.72
CA ASP A 284 -40.67 -7.00 20.55
C ASP A 284 -41.45 -8.30 20.36
N ASP A 285 -41.47 -9.15 21.39
CA ASP A 285 -42.11 -10.46 21.34
C ASP A 285 -43.64 -10.38 21.08
N LEU A 286 -44.23 -9.18 21.19
CA LEU A 286 -45.62 -8.92 20.86
C LEU A 286 -45.85 -8.54 19.38
N ARG A 287 -44.78 -8.25 18.62
CA ARG A 287 -44.83 -7.92 17.19
C ARG A 287 -44.63 -9.15 16.33
N SER A 288 -45.16 -9.08 15.11
CA SER A 288 -44.83 -10.07 14.09
C SER A 288 -43.38 -9.90 13.61
N PRO A 289 -42.69 -10.97 13.19
CA PRO A 289 -41.35 -10.88 12.60
C PRO A 289 -41.26 -9.90 11.41
N GLU A 290 -42.34 -9.76 10.64
CA GLU A 290 -42.42 -8.82 9.52
C GLU A 290 -42.41 -7.36 9.98
N GLU A 291 -43.11 -7.03 11.08
CA GLU A 291 -43.12 -5.68 11.66
C GLU A 291 -41.77 -5.30 12.25
N GLU A 292 -41.06 -6.25 12.88
CA GLU A 292 -39.69 -6.05 13.36
C GLU A 292 -38.72 -5.77 12.19
N ALA A 293 -38.77 -6.60 11.15
CA ALA A 293 -37.93 -6.45 9.96
C ALA A 293 -38.17 -5.11 9.26
N GLU A 294 -39.43 -4.67 9.18
CA GLU A 294 -39.81 -3.38 8.62
C GLU A 294 -39.32 -2.20 9.46
N ALA A 295 -39.32 -2.32 10.79
CA ALA A 295 -38.75 -1.29 11.68
C ALA A 295 -37.23 -1.16 11.49
N ILE A 296 -36.53 -2.28 11.39
CA ILE A 296 -35.08 -2.32 11.11
C ILE A 296 -34.80 -1.71 9.74
N ARG A 297 -35.55 -2.08 8.70
CA ARG A 297 -35.41 -1.54 7.34
C ARG A 297 -35.57 -0.01 7.31
N LYS A 298 -36.63 0.50 7.94
CA LYS A 298 -36.87 1.96 8.05
C LYS A 298 -35.72 2.68 8.74
N GLN A 299 -35.14 2.08 9.78
CA GLN A 299 -34.01 2.69 10.47
C GLN A 299 -32.73 2.68 9.61
N ARG A 300 -32.47 1.60 8.87
CA ARG A 300 -31.37 1.55 7.89
C ARG A 300 -31.51 2.62 6.81
N GLU A 301 -32.70 2.80 6.25
CA GLU A 301 -32.98 3.82 5.23
C GLU A 301 -32.77 5.25 5.74
N ARG A 302 -33.22 5.53 6.96
CA ARG A 302 -33.00 6.83 7.61
C ARG A 302 -31.51 7.09 7.82
N THR A 303 -30.77 6.11 8.33
CA THR A 303 -29.32 6.23 8.53
C THR A 303 -28.59 6.45 7.21
N ALA A 304 -28.90 5.67 6.17
CA ALA A 304 -28.32 5.82 4.83
C ALA A 304 -28.58 7.22 4.27
N LYS A 305 -29.82 7.73 4.40
CA LYS A 305 -30.19 9.07 3.95
C LYS A 305 -29.45 10.18 4.70
N HIS A 306 -29.32 10.08 6.03
CA HIS A 306 -28.62 11.08 6.83
C HIS A 306 -27.12 11.13 6.53
N LEU A 307 -26.48 9.98 6.30
CA LEU A 307 -25.04 9.89 6.05
C LEU A 307 -24.65 10.03 4.58
N GLY A 308 -25.63 10.05 3.67
CA GLY A 308 -25.40 10.13 2.22
C GLY A 308 -24.79 8.85 1.62
N LEU A 309 -25.22 7.69 2.13
CA LEU A 309 -24.70 6.37 1.75
C LEU A 309 -25.74 5.54 0.99
N ASN A 310 -25.26 4.53 0.26
CA ASN A 310 -26.13 3.49 -0.29
C ASN A 310 -26.64 2.59 0.84
N LEU A 311 -27.86 2.07 0.70
CA LEU A 311 -28.49 1.20 1.72
C LEU A 311 -27.68 -0.07 2.00
N GLU A 312 -26.98 -0.59 0.99
CA GLU A 312 -26.09 -1.76 1.08
C GLU A 312 -24.89 -1.52 2.02
N GLN A 313 -24.49 -0.26 2.25
CA GLN A 313 -23.39 0.08 3.15
C GLN A 313 -23.85 0.20 4.61
N VAL A 314 -25.16 0.18 4.88
CA VAL A 314 -25.72 0.27 6.22
C VAL A 314 -26.23 -1.10 6.62
N ILE A 315 -25.49 -1.81 7.47
CA ILE A 315 -25.80 -3.16 7.92
C ILE A 315 -26.38 -3.11 9.33
N ALA A 316 -27.52 -3.75 9.54
CA ALA A 316 -28.13 -3.89 10.86
C ALA A 316 -27.58 -5.15 11.54
N ALA A 317 -27.12 -5.02 12.79
CA ALA A 317 -26.61 -6.15 13.55
C ALA A 317 -26.89 -6.03 15.05
N SER A 318 -26.87 -7.16 15.75
CA SER A 318 -26.77 -7.25 17.21
C SER A 318 -25.49 -8.00 17.57
N ALA A 319 -24.44 -7.26 17.91
CA ALA A 319 -23.16 -7.85 18.34
C ALA A 319 -23.34 -8.78 19.56
N GLN A 320 -24.12 -8.34 20.55
CA GLN A 320 -24.34 -9.08 21.79
C GLN A 320 -25.04 -10.42 21.53
N LYS A 321 -26.14 -10.40 20.77
CA LYS A 321 -26.92 -11.61 20.48
C LYS A 321 -26.18 -12.52 19.50
N GLY A 322 -25.44 -11.95 18.56
CA GLY A 322 -24.56 -12.71 17.65
C GLY A 322 -23.45 -13.45 18.39
N LEU A 323 -22.75 -12.77 19.31
CA LEU A 323 -21.72 -13.41 20.16
C LEU A 323 -22.34 -14.51 21.05
N LEU A 324 -23.46 -14.20 21.70
CA LEU A 324 -24.15 -15.17 22.56
C LEU A 324 -24.58 -16.41 21.79
N GLY A 325 -25.20 -16.23 20.62
CA GLY A 325 -25.64 -17.32 19.76
C GLY A 325 -24.48 -18.20 19.30
N ARG A 326 -23.33 -17.60 18.96
CA ARG A 326 -22.13 -18.36 18.57
C ARG A 326 -21.56 -19.19 19.71
N ILE A 327 -21.43 -18.58 20.90
CA ILE A 327 -20.90 -19.26 22.10
C ILE A 327 -21.83 -20.39 22.55
N ARG A 328 -23.16 -20.20 22.46
CA ARG A 328 -24.16 -21.19 22.86
C ARG A 328 -24.57 -22.17 21.74
N HIS A 329 -24.07 -21.96 20.53
CA HIS A 329 -24.45 -22.70 19.32
C HIS A 329 -25.96 -22.62 19.01
N GLU A 330 -26.58 -21.45 19.23
CA GLU A 330 -27.99 -21.18 18.93
C GLU A 330 -28.12 -20.55 17.53
N GLN A 331 -28.41 -21.38 16.52
CA GLN A 331 -28.44 -20.95 15.11
C GLN A 331 -29.49 -19.87 14.83
N ASP A 332 -30.69 -20.00 15.40
CA ASP A 332 -31.78 -19.02 15.22
C ASP A 332 -31.36 -17.62 15.72
N LEU A 333 -30.63 -17.57 16.84
CA LEU A 333 -30.13 -16.31 17.40
C LEU A 333 -29.01 -15.72 16.53
N CYS A 334 -28.14 -16.55 15.98
CA CYS A 334 -27.11 -16.12 15.03
C CYS A 334 -27.70 -15.56 13.73
N THR A 335 -28.76 -16.17 13.21
CA THR A 335 -29.46 -15.67 12.01
C THR A 335 -30.18 -14.36 12.33
N ARG A 336 -30.92 -14.30 13.44
CA ARG A 336 -31.66 -13.10 13.85
C ARG A 336 -30.75 -11.92 14.19
N SER A 337 -29.49 -12.16 14.59
CA SER A 337 -28.56 -11.09 14.96
C SER A 337 -27.99 -10.31 13.78
N GLY A 338 -28.17 -10.73 12.52
CA GLY A 338 -27.64 -10.05 11.33
C GLY A 338 -26.11 -10.05 11.22
N LEU A 339 -25.41 -10.88 12.00
CA LEU A 339 -23.94 -10.89 12.03
C LEU A 339 -23.35 -11.50 10.75
N ALA A 340 -24.03 -12.49 10.17
CA ALA A 340 -23.63 -13.11 8.90
C ALA A 340 -23.72 -12.13 7.71
N ASP A 341 -24.72 -11.24 7.72
CA ASP A 341 -24.86 -10.20 6.69
C ASP A 341 -23.70 -9.19 6.78
N LEU A 342 -23.31 -8.84 8.01
CA LEU A 342 -22.14 -7.98 8.24
C LEU A 342 -20.84 -8.64 7.78
N GLU A 343 -20.65 -9.92 8.06
CA GLU A 343 -19.48 -10.67 7.58
C GLU A 343 -19.42 -10.72 6.05
N SER A 344 -20.56 -10.95 5.40
CA SER A 344 -20.67 -10.96 3.95
C SER A 344 -20.33 -9.58 3.36
N ALA A 345 -20.89 -8.50 3.93
CA ALA A 345 -20.61 -7.14 3.49
C ALA A 345 -19.13 -6.76 3.65
N ILE A 346 -18.50 -7.11 4.78
CA ILE A 346 -17.06 -6.89 4.99
C ILE A 346 -16.24 -7.65 3.96
N ALA A 347 -16.58 -8.92 3.69
CA ALA A 347 -15.85 -9.75 2.73
C ALA A 347 -16.01 -9.26 1.28
N GLU A 348 -17.21 -8.88 0.86
CA GLU A 348 -17.51 -8.49 -0.53
C GLU A 348 -17.00 -7.10 -0.89
N ILE A 349 -16.91 -6.20 0.08
CA ILE A 349 -16.48 -4.82 -0.17
C ILE A 349 -14.96 -4.70 -0.03
N LEU A 350 -14.37 -5.27 1.03
CA LEU A 350 -12.97 -4.98 1.38
C LEU A 350 -11.97 -5.85 0.64
N ILE A 351 -12.23 -7.15 0.56
CA ILE A 351 -11.26 -8.10 0.00
C ILE A 351 -11.06 -7.83 -1.50
N PRO A 352 -12.09 -7.63 -2.34
CA PRO A 352 -11.90 -7.33 -3.75
C PRO A 352 -11.15 -6.01 -3.99
N GLY A 353 -11.46 -4.95 -3.24
CA GLY A 353 -10.79 -3.67 -3.37
C GLY A 353 -9.29 -3.76 -3.06
N LYS A 354 -8.93 -4.46 -1.98
CA LYS A 354 -7.52 -4.70 -1.61
C LYS A 354 -6.81 -5.60 -2.61
N ARG A 355 -7.47 -6.65 -3.11
CA ARG A 355 -6.95 -7.50 -4.21
C ARG A 355 -6.63 -6.65 -5.45
N ALA A 356 -7.56 -5.82 -5.89
CA ALA A 356 -7.37 -4.96 -7.06
C ALA A 356 -6.18 -4.00 -6.89
N ALA A 357 -5.99 -3.42 -5.69
CA ALA A 357 -4.86 -2.55 -5.40
C ALA A 357 -3.50 -3.28 -5.50
N ILE A 358 -3.40 -4.48 -4.92
CA ILE A 358 -2.20 -5.34 -5.01
C ILE A 358 -1.93 -5.75 -6.46
N LEU A 359 -2.98 -6.12 -7.20
CA LEU A 359 -2.87 -6.48 -8.61
C LEU A 359 -2.32 -5.30 -9.44
N ALA A 360 -2.88 -4.11 -9.27
CA ALA A 360 -2.48 -2.92 -10.02
C ALA A 360 -1.03 -2.48 -9.74
N SER A 361 -0.53 -2.67 -8.51
CA SER A 361 0.88 -2.41 -8.19
C SER A 361 1.80 -3.47 -8.79
N ALA A 362 1.43 -4.75 -8.67
CA ALA A 362 2.24 -5.86 -9.14
C ALA A 362 2.33 -5.93 -10.67
N GLN A 363 1.21 -5.79 -11.37
CA GLN A 363 1.10 -5.91 -12.83
C GLN A 363 2.07 -5.02 -13.59
N ARG A 364 2.23 -3.77 -13.16
CA ARG A 364 3.12 -2.80 -13.84
C ARG A 364 4.57 -3.26 -13.82
N LEU A 365 5.06 -3.74 -12.68
CA LEU A 365 6.43 -4.21 -12.55
C LEU A 365 6.63 -5.54 -13.29
N ILE A 366 5.73 -6.50 -13.06
CA ILE A 366 5.80 -7.84 -13.66
C ILE A 366 5.81 -7.75 -15.19
N ASN A 367 4.87 -7.01 -15.78
CA ASN A 367 4.76 -6.91 -17.24
C ASN A 367 6.03 -6.34 -17.85
N ARG A 368 6.61 -5.30 -17.24
CA ARG A 368 7.87 -4.71 -17.69
C ARG A 368 9.01 -5.73 -17.63
N VAL A 369 9.19 -6.38 -16.48
CA VAL A 369 10.26 -7.36 -16.25
C VAL A 369 10.18 -8.52 -17.25
N VAL A 370 8.99 -9.04 -17.51
CA VAL A 370 8.79 -10.17 -18.43
C VAL A 370 9.03 -9.76 -19.88
N ILE A 371 8.56 -8.59 -20.30
CA ILE A 371 8.81 -8.08 -21.65
C ILE A 371 10.32 -7.90 -21.87
N ASP A 372 11.01 -7.25 -20.95
CA ASP A 372 12.44 -6.98 -21.04
C ASP A 372 13.25 -8.29 -21.15
N GLN A 373 12.90 -9.30 -20.36
CA GLN A 373 13.54 -10.63 -20.43
C GLN A 373 13.28 -11.35 -21.75
N ARG A 374 12.03 -11.32 -22.24
CA ARG A 374 11.66 -11.97 -23.49
C ARG A 374 12.43 -11.39 -24.66
N VAL A 375 12.48 -10.06 -24.77
CA VAL A 375 13.21 -9.36 -25.82
C VAL A 375 14.70 -9.75 -25.79
N LEU A 376 15.31 -9.79 -24.61
CA LEU A 376 16.73 -10.13 -24.48
C LEU A 376 17.02 -11.61 -24.78
N LEU A 377 16.15 -12.55 -24.36
CA LEU A 377 16.27 -13.96 -24.70
C LEU A 377 16.10 -14.22 -26.21
N GLU A 378 15.09 -13.60 -26.83
CA GLU A 378 14.84 -13.73 -28.27
C GLU A 378 16.04 -13.23 -29.09
N GLU A 379 16.65 -12.11 -28.69
CA GLU A 379 17.85 -11.60 -29.37
C GLU A 379 19.07 -12.50 -29.14
N GLN A 380 19.25 -13.08 -27.95
CA GLN A 380 20.31 -14.06 -27.69
C GLN A 380 20.17 -15.31 -28.56
N VAL A 381 18.96 -15.86 -28.70
CA VAL A 381 18.68 -17.02 -29.57
C VAL A 381 19.01 -16.68 -31.03
N LYS A 382 18.56 -15.52 -31.50
CA LYS A 382 18.83 -15.04 -32.86
C LYS A 382 20.32 -14.85 -33.13
N ASN A 383 21.07 -14.30 -32.17
CA ASN A 383 22.52 -14.14 -32.27
C ASN A 383 23.25 -15.49 -32.33
N LEU A 384 22.84 -16.47 -31.52
CA LEU A 384 23.39 -17.82 -31.55
C LEU A 384 23.11 -18.53 -32.89
N CYS A 385 21.89 -18.37 -33.46
CA CYS A 385 21.59 -18.89 -34.80
C CYS A 385 22.52 -18.30 -35.86
N SER A 386 22.69 -16.97 -35.86
CA SER A 386 23.60 -16.28 -36.79
C SER A 386 25.05 -16.75 -36.63
N GLU A 387 25.52 -17.01 -35.41
CA GLU A 387 26.87 -17.52 -35.16
C GLU A 387 27.04 -18.96 -35.66
N ILE A 388 26.06 -19.83 -35.44
CA ILE A 388 26.04 -21.21 -35.95
C ILE A 388 26.13 -21.21 -37.49
N GLU A 389 25.27 -20.44 -38.16
CA GLU A 389 25.30 -20.32 -39.62
C GLU A 389 26.64 -19.81 -40.14
N SER A 390 27.25 -18.84 -39.43
CA SER A 390 28.57 -18.32 -39.78
C SER A 390 29.66 -19.40 -39.66
N MET A 391 29.59 -20.25 -38.62
CA MET A 391 30.57 -21.33 -38.41
C MET A 391 30.39 -22.46 -39.44
N GLU A 392 29.17 -22.79 -39.82
CA GLU A 392 28.87 -23.76 -40.89
C GLU A 392 29.37 -23.27 -42.25
N ARG A 393 29.19 -21.97 -42.55
CA ARG A 393 29.76 -21.36 -43.77
C ARG A 393 31.28 -21.40 -43.78
N LEU A 394 31.92 -21.17 -42.63
CA LEU A 394 33.37 -21.27 -42.49
C LEU A 394 33.88 -22.70 -42.70
N GLN A 395 33.14 -23.71 -42.23
CA GLN A 395 33.46 -25.11 -42.48
C GLN A 395 33.39 -25.46 -43.97
N ALA A 396 32.44 -24.86 -44.70
CA ALA A 396 32.23 -25.11 -46.12
C ALA A 396 33.24 -24.35 -47.03
N GLN A 397 33.97 -23.36 -46.50
CA GLN A 397 34.88 -22.50 -47.27
C GLN A 397 36.35 -22.77 -46.91
N THR A 398 37.25 -22.64 -47.89
CA THR A 398 38.70 -22.87 -47.72
C THR A 398 39.31 -21.82 -46.77
N GLY A 399 40.26 -22.21 -45.92
CA GLY A 399 40.81 -21.44 -44.78
C GLY A 399 41.42 -20.05 -45.02
N GLU A 400 41.38 -19.49 -46.24
CA GLU A 400 41.85 -18.13 -46.56
C GLU A 400 40.98 -17.01 -45.94
N GLN A 401 39.73 -17.29 -45.58
CA GLN A 401 38.85 -16.27 -44.98
C GLN A 401 39.04 -16.10 -43.47
N LEU A 402 39.63 -17.09 -42.80
CA LEU A 402 39.74 -17.13 -41.34
C LEU A 402 40.63 -16.00 -40.78
N PRO A 403 41.82 -15.71 -41.34
CA PRO A 403 42.65 -14.59 -40.86
C PRO A 403 41.94 -13.23 -41.01
N ARG A 404 41.15 -13.05 -42.08
CA ARG A 404 40.38 -11.81 -42.31
C ARG A 404 39.26 -11.64 -41.29
N LEU A 405 38.59 -12.72 -40.90
CA LEU A 405 37.56 -12.67 -39.86
C LEU A 405 38.15 -12.40 -38.47
N LEU A 406 39.31 -13.01 -38.17
CA LEU A 406 40.05 -12.75 -36.93
C LEU A 406 40.44 -11.26 -36.83
N GLU A 407 41.04 -10.71 -37.88
CA GLU A 407 41.44 -9.30 -37.94
C GLU A 407 40.23 -8.36 -37.82
N ARG A 408 39.12 -8.69 -38.49
CA ARG A 408 37.86 -7.93 -38.38
C ARG A 408 37.31 -7.95 -36.96
N GLN A 409 37.33 -9.10 -36.28
CA GLN A 409 36.84 -9.25 -34.91
C GLN A 409 37.74 -8.52 -33.90
N GLN A 410 39.06 -8.59 -34.06
CA GLN A 410 40.01 -7.83 -33.25
C GLN A 410 39.81 -6.32 -33.41
N LYS A 411 39.59 -5.85 -34.64
CA LYS A 411 39.27 -4.44 -34.91
C LYS A 411 37.95 -4.02 -34.24
N LEU A 412 36.91 -4.84 -34.36
CA LEU A 412 35.62 -4.60 -33.70
C LEU A 412 35.78 -4.45 -32.18
N MET A 413 36.53 -5.34 -31.52
CA MET A 413 36.78 -5.27 -30.08
C MET A 413 37.52 -4.00 -29.65
N ARG A 414 38.50 -3.54 -30.44
CA ARG A 414 39.23 -2.29 -30.16
C ARG A 414 38.33 -1.07 -30.30
N THR A 415 37.51 -1.01 -31.35
CA THR A 415 36.55 0.09 -31.54
C THR A 415 35.50 0.08 -30.42
N PHE A 416 34.97 -1.09 -30.07
CA PHE A 416 34.01 -1.24 -28.98
C PHE A 416 34.55 -0.76 -27.63
N ALA A 417 35.82 -1.05 -27.31
CA ALA A 417 36.43 -0.57 -26.07
C ALA A 417 36.44 0.96 -26.00
N GLY A 418 36.82 1.66 -27.08
CA GLY A 418 36.80 3.12 -27.14
C GLY A 418 35.40 3.73 -27.08
N ASP A 419 34.44 3.11 -27.76
CA ASP A 419 33.04 3.56 -27.73
C ASP A 419 32.41 3.33 -26.34
N ARG A 420 32.78 2.23 -25.66
CA ARG A 420 32.36 1.95 -24.28
C ARG A 420 32.92 2.98 -23.30
N ASP A 421 34.18 3.35 -23.42
CA ASP A 421 34.78 4.39 -22.58
C ASP A 421 34.08 5.75 -22.79
N THR A 422 33.72 6.05 -24.04
CA THR A 422 32.92 7.25 -24.38
C THR A 422 31.53 7.19 -23.75
N PHE A 423 30.88 6.02 -23.75
CA PHE A 423 29.59 5.81 -23.09
C PHE A 423 29.67 6.01 -21.57
N ILE A 424 30.70 5.47 -20.90
CA ILE A 424 30.92 5.65 -19.45
C ILE A 424 31.08 7.13 -19.08
N MET A 425 31.69 7.94 -19.96
CA MET A 425 31.79 9.39 -19.73
C MET A 425 30.41 10.06 -19.83
N LYS A 426 29.61 9.72 -20.85
CA LYS A 426 28.23 10.22 -21.00
C LYS A 426 27.30 9.76 -19.86
N GLU A 427 27.49 8.54 -19.36
CA GLU A 427 26.78 8.00 -18.19
C GLU A 427 26.99 8.87 -16.96
N LYS A 428 28.24 9.30 -16.69
CA LYS A 428 28.53 10.20 -15.57
C LYS A 428 27.83 11.54 -15.71
N GLU A 429 27.89 12.15 -16.91
CA GLU A 429 27.20 13.42 -17.21
C GLU A 429 25.68 13.29 -17.06
N PHE A 430 25.13 12.13 -17.45
CA PHE A 430 23.73 11.81 -17.29
C PHE A 430 23.33 11.66 -15.82
N LEU A 431 24.09 10.94 -15.00
CA LEU A 431 23.85 10.81 -13.55
C LEU A 431 23.92 12.17 -12.84
N GLU A 432 24.88 13.01 -13.23
CA GLU A 432 24.99 14.37 -12.70
C GLU A 432 23.76 15.21 -13.09
N SER A 433 23.33 15.13 -14.35
CA SER A 433 22.12 15.80 -14.85
C SER A 433 20.85 15.27 -14.17
N ALA A 434 20.75 13.97 -13.91
CA ALA A 434 19.64 13.38 -13.17
C ALA A 434 19.53 13.96 -11.76
N ASN A 435 20.65 14.03 -11.04
CA ASN A 435 20.69 14.54 -9.67
C ASN A 435 20.46 16.05 -9.58
N THR A 436 21.12 16.83 -10.44
CA THR A 436 21.14 18.31 -10.37
C THR A 436 19.99 18.97 -11.11
N TRP A 437 19.42 18.32 -12.12
CA TRP A 437 18.37 18.89 -12.96
C TRP A 437 17.04 18.16 -12.80
N LEU A 438 16.98 16.84 -12.91
CA LEU A 438 15.71 16.11 -12.79
C LEU A 438 15.20 16.07 -11.35
N LEU A 439 15.99 15.53 -10.42
CA LEU A 439 15.57 15.42 -9.02
C LEU A 439 15.37 16.79 -8.35
N GLN A 440 16.07 17.84 -8.79
CA GLN A 440 15.84 19.20 -8.30
C GLN A 440 14.47 19.79 -8.70
N ALA A 441 13.78 19.21 -9.70
CA ALA A 441 12.39 19.56 -9.99
C ALA A 441 11.42 19.05 -8.91
N LEU A 442 11.76 17.94 -8.26
CA LEU A 442 11.06 17.35 -7.11
C LEU A 442 11.89 17.52 -5.83
N SER A 443 12.34 18.75 -5.55
CA SER A 443 13.17 19.00 -4.36
C SER A 443 12.31 19.06 -3.10
N LEU A 444 12.70 18.27 -2.09
CA LEU A 444 12.04 18.27 -0.78
C LEU A 444 12.17 19.64 -0.10
N GLU A 445 13.28 20.35 -0.29
CA GLU A 445 13.47 21.70 0.25
C GLU A 445 12.46 22.72 -0.32
N LYS A 446 12.15 22.66 -1.63
CA LYS A 446 11.11 23.53 -2.20
C LYS A 446 9.73 23.13 -1.72
N LEU A 447 9.48 21.83 -1.57
CA LEU A 447 8.21 21.34 -1.02
C LEU A 447 8.04 21.80 0.44
N ASP A 448 9.08 21.69 1.27
CA ASP A 448 9.09 22.18 2.65
C ASP A 448 8.85 23.70 2.69
N GLN A 449 9.42 24.46 1.75
CA GLN A 449 9.15 25.90 1.63
C GLN A 449 7.69 26.18 1.24
N ILE A 450 7.14 25.43 0.29
CA ILE A 450 5.73 25.53 -0.12
C ILE A 450 4.82 25.17 1.07
N VAL A 451 5.11 24.09 1.80
CA VAL A 451 4.36 23.66 2.99
C VAL A 451 4.49 24.67 4.11
N ALA A 452 5.69 25.22 4.36
CA ALA A 452 5.92 26.23 5.38
C ALA A 452 5.22 27.56 5.05
N SER A 453 5.27 27.98 3.79
CA SER A 453 4.53 29.15 3.28
C SER A 453 3.04 28.93 3.43
N ALA A 454 2.52 27.82 2.92
CA ALA A 454 1.11 27.44 3.07
C ALA A 454 0.69 27.38 4.54
N ARG A 455 1.53 26.84 5.44
CA ARG A 455 1.29 26.83 6.88
C ARG A 455 1.20 28.22 7.49
N ALA A 456 2.14 29.11 7.18
CA ALA A 456 2.15 30.48 7.68
C ALA A 456 0.93 31.27 7.17
N GLU A 457 0.62 31.10 5.89
CA GLU A 457 -0.51 31.68 5.19
C GLU A 457 -1.86 31.18 5.75
N LEU A 458 -1.97 29.90 6.11
CA LEU A 458 -3.15 29.31 6.74
C LEU A 458 -3.35 29.71 8.20
N LEU A 459 -2.26 29.95 8.94
CA LEU A 459 -2.33 30.52 10.28
C LEU A 459 -2.81 31.97 10.24
N ALA A 460 -2.48 32.69 9.15
CA ALA A 460 -2.91 34.06 8.90
C ALA A 460 -4.32 34.18 8.31
N ALA A 461 -4.91 33.11 7.76
CA ALA A 461 -6.27 33.11 7.24
C ALA A 461 -7.31 32.94 8.36
N TRP A 462 -8.28 33.87 8.43
CA TRP A 462 -9.37 33.88 9.44
C TRP A 462 -10.67 33.28 8.90
N THR A 463 -10.80 33.10 7.58
CA THR A 463 -12.01 32.61 6.92
C THR A 463 -11.76 31.28 6.21
N THR A 464 -12.81 30.46 6.10
CA THR A 464 -12.82 29.18 5.37
C THR A 464 -12.51 29.38 3.88
N VAL A 465 -13.01 30.45 3.28
CA VAL A 465 -12.72 30.84 1.88
C VAL A 465 -11.24 31.13 1.67
N GLY A 466 -10.62 31.90 2.58
CA GLY A 466 -9.19 32.22 2.48
C GLY A 466 -8.28 30.99 2.69
N ILE A 467 -8.75 29.98 3.43
CA ILE A 467 -8.05 28.69 3.57
C ILE A 467 -8.14 27.88 2.28
N TYR A 468 -9.30 27.87 1.63
CA TYR A 468 -9.52 27.18 0.35
C TYR A 468 -8.64 27.73 -0.77
N GLU A 469 -8.60 29.04 -0.99
CA GLU A 469 -7.79 29.66 -2.06
C GLU A 469 -6.29 29.35 -1.91
N ARG A 470 -5.76 29.47 -0.70
CA ARG A 470 -4.34 29.18 -0.38
C ARG A 470 -4.00 27.72 -0.62
N PHE A 471 -4.98 26.84 -0.45
CA PHE A 471 -4.83 25.43 -0.65
C PHE A 471 -4.85 25.04 -2.14
N SER A 472 -5.75 25.62 -2.93
CA SER A 472 -5.74 25.44 -4.38
C SER A 472 -4.39 25.85 -4.96
N LYS A 473 -3.84 26.97 -4.47
CA LYS A 473 -2.48 27.43 -4.81
C LYS A 473 -1.39 26.42 -4.43
N PHE A 474 -1.46 25.80 -3.25
CA PHE A 474 -0.53 24.73 -2.84
C PHE A 474 -0.54 23.54 -3.83
N PHE A 475 -1.72 23.10 -4.26
CA PHE A 475 -1.83 22.02 -5.25
C PHE A 475 -1.37 22.44 -6.64
N GLU A 476 -1.70 23.65 -7.09
CA GLU A 476 -1.22 24.21 -8.35
C GLU A 476 0.32 24.25 -8.40
N GLU A 477 0.96 24.74 -7.33
CA GLU A 477 2.42 24.78 -7.22
C GLU A 477 3.03 23.37 -7.21
N THR A 478 2.42 22.42 -6.49
CA THR A 478 2.88 21.03 -6.43
C THR A 478 2.72 20.32 -7.78
N ILE A 479 1.58 20.51 -8.46
CA ILE A 479 1.32 19.94 -9.79
C ILE A 479 2.31 20.52 -10.82
N ALA A 480 2.59 21.82 -10.76
CA ALA A 480 3.58 22.44 -11.63
C ALA A 480 5.00 21.86 -11.45
N GLN A 481 5.38 21.46 -10.22
CA GLN A 481 6.63 20.74 -9.99
C GLN A 481 6.63 19.37 -10.69
N PHE A 482 5.52 18.64 -10.64
CA PHE A 482 5.37 17.36 -11.33
C PHE A 482 5.41 17.50 -12.85
N ASP A 483 4.78 18.54 -13.41
CA ASP A 483 4.81 18.83 -14.85
C ASP A 483 6.25 19.15 -15.32
N ASN A 484 6.99 19.94 -14.53
CA ASN A 484 8.40 20.22 -14.78
C ASN A 484 9.25 18.94 -14.69
N ALA A 485 9.01 18.08 -13.69
CA ALA A 485 9.70 16.81 -13.56
C ALA A 485 9.42 15.86 -14.74
N LEU A 486 8.17 15.81 -15.21
CA LEU A 486 7.76 15.04 -16.40
C LEU A 486 8.52 15.51 -17.65
N GLU A 487 8.56 16.82 -17.90
CA GLU A 487 9.29 17.37 -19.04
C GLU A 487 10.79 17.05 -18.97
N ARG A 488 11.41 17.23 -17.79
CA ARG A 488 12.82 16.91 -17.58
C ARG A 488 13.11 15.42 -17.75
N ALA A 489 12.23 14.54 -17.25
CA ALA A 489 12.39 13.10 -17.39
C ALA A 489 12.37 12.67 -18.87
N ASN A 490 11.45 13.22 -19.66
CA ASN A 490 11.35 12.95 -21.10
C ASN A 490 12.62 13.39 -21.86
N ARG A 491 13.09 14.61 -21.59
CA ARG A 491 14.33 15.13 -22.20
C ARG A 491 15.56 14.32 -21.81
N LEU A 492 15.67 13.98 -20.52
CA LEU A 492 16.77 13.19 -19.99
C LEU A 492 16.79 11.77 -20.59
N SER A 493 15.62 11.15 -20.75
CA SER A 493 15.46 9.85 -21.43
C SER A 493 15.91 9.91 -22.89
N ALA A 494 15.55 10.98 -23.61
CA ALA A 494 15.93 11.16 -25.01
C ALA A 494 17.45 11.26 -25.19
N LEU A 495 18.14 12.03 -24.33
CA LEU A 495 19.60 12.16 -24.37
C LEU A 495 20.32 10.81 -24.20
N MET A 496 19.84 9.97 -23.29
CA MET A 496 20.42 8.64 -23.10
C MET A 496 20.13 7.68 -24.24
N LEU A 497 18.90 7.68 -24.74
CA LEU A 497 18.54 6.87 -25.91
C LEU A 497 19.40 7.25 -27.11
N ASP A 498 19.66 8.53 -27.33
CA ASP A 498 20.55 8.97 -28.40
C ASP A 498 22.00 8.53 -28.18
N ALA A 499 22.50 8.56 -26.95
CA ALA A 499 23.83 8.05 -26.63
C ALA A 499 23.94 6.53 -26.85
N TYR A 500 22.89 5.77 -26.50
CA TYR A 500 22.84 4.33 -26.66
C TYR A 500 22.62 3.89 -28.11
N ARG A 501 21.79 4.61 -28.88
CA ARG A 501 21.44 4.28 -30.27
C ARG A 501 22.65 4.17 -31.19
N ILE A 502 23.71 4.94 -30.92
CA ILE A 502 24.99 4.82 -31.64
C ILE A 502 25.58 3.42 -31.47
N LEU A 503 25.61 2.92 -30.23
CA LEU A 503 26.09 1.57 -29.90
C LEU A 503 25.15 0.50 -30.47
N GLU A 504 23.83 0.71 -30.35
CA GLU A 504 22.80 -0.17 -30.91
C GLU A 504 23.03 -0.41 -32.41
N GLN A 505 23.14 0.66 -33.20
CA GLN A 505 23.28 0.57 -34.65
C GLN A 505 24.63 -0.02 -35.07
N GLN A 506 25.70 0.29 -34.35
CA GLN A 506 27.06 -0.12 -34.71
C GLN A 506 27.36 -1.57 -34.33
N TYR A 507 26.80 -2.05 -33.23
CA TYR A 507 27.08 -3.39 -32.68
C TYR A 507 25.91 -4.36 -32.77
N GLY A 508 24.74 -3.92 -33.25
CA GLY A 508 23.54 -4.75 -33.34
C GLY A 508 22.99 -5.12 -31.96
N LEU A 509 23.09 -4.20 -30.99
CA LEU A 509 22.54 -4.44 -29.65
C LEU A 509 21.01 -4.42 -29.69
N PRO A 510 20.33 -5.08 -28.74
CA PRO A 510 18.88 -5.02 -28.62
C PRO A 510 18.39 -3.57 -28.57
N LYS A 511 17.30 -3.30 -29.30
CA LYS A 511 16.60 -2.02 -29.20
C LYS A 511 16.07 -1.82 -27.78
N LEU A 512 16.35 -0.66 -27.23
CA LEU A 512 15.76 -0.22 -25.97
C LEU A 512 14.53 0.63 -26.26
N ASP A 513 13.36 0.01 -26.19
CA ASP A 513 12.10 0.76 -26.05
C ASP A 513 11.96 1.17 -24.57
N THR A 514 12.82 2.08 -24.09
CA THR A 514 12.61 2.62 -22.74
C THR A 514 11.42 3.56 -22.80
N MET A 515 10.29 3.12 -22.24
CA MET A 515 9.22 4.04 -21.89
C MET A 515 9.78 5.07 -20.89
N PRO A 516 9.61 6.38 -21.14
CA PRO A 516 9.94 7.39 -20.13
C PRO A 516 9.21 7.06 -18.83
N TYR A 517 9.87 7.27 -17.69
CA TYR A 517 9.27 6.97 -16.39
C TYR A 517 7.85 7.52 -16.29
N ALA A 518 6.92 6.68 -15.85
CA ALA A 518 5.50 7.01 -15.80
C ALA A 518 5.21 7.99 -14.64
N ILE A 519 5.58 9.27 -14.82
CA ILE A 519 5.20 10.36 -13.91
C ILE A 519 3.70 10.64 -14.04
N LEU A 520 3.09 10.33 -15.20
CA LEU A 520 1.67 10.58 -15.48
C LEU A 520 0.71 9.89 -14.49
N PRO A 521 0.84 8.59 -14.15
CA PRO A 521 0.06 7.97 -13.07
C PRO A 521 0.20 8.68 -11.72
N ARG A 522 1.42 9.04 -11.31
CA ARG A 522 1.66 9.76 -10.05
C ARG A 522 1.01 11.16 -10.09
N ARG A 523 1.08 11.84 -11.22
CA ARG A 523 0.37 13.11 -11.45
C ARG A 523 -1.15 12.94 -11.34
N ALA A 524 -1.71 11.88 -11.91
CA ALA A 524 -3.15 11.59 -11.82
C ALA A 524 -3.58 11.30 -10.36
N GLU A 525 -2.76 10.58 -9.59
CA GLU A 525 -2.97 10.40 -8.15
C GLU A 525 -2.98 11.75 -7.41
N LEU A 526 -2.02 12.63 -7.70
CA LEU A 526 -1.95 13.96 -7.11
C LEU A 526 -3.18 14.81 -7.45
N LEU A 527 -3.63 14.78 -8.70
CA LEU A 527 -4.88 15.45 -9.13
C LEU A 527 -6.09 14.89 -8.41
N ALA A 528 -6.16 13.57 -8.22
CA ALA A 528 -7.22 12.95 -7.44
C ALA A 528 -7.17 13.36 -5.96
N MET A 529 -5.97 13.56 -5.39
CA MET A 529 -5.83 14.13 -4.03
C MET A 529 -6.36 15.57 -3.98
N ALA A 530 -6.03 16.39 -4.99
CA ALA A 530 -6.46 17.78 -5.10
C ALA A 530 -7.98 17.90 -5.16
N ASP A 531 -8.62 17.17 -6.08
CA ASP A 531 -10.07 17.17 -6.29
C ASP A 531 -10.84 16.67 -5.06
N ARG A 532 -10.33 15.65 -4.36
CA ARG A 532 -10.93 15.19 -3.08
C ARG A 532 -10.98 16.31 -2.05
N TYR A 533 -9.93 17.11 -1.94
CA TYR A 533 -9.92 18.22 -1.00
C TYR A 533 -10.73 19.42 -1.51
N GLU A 534 -10.74 19.69 -2.82
CA GLU A 534 -11.59 20.75 -3.38
C GLU A 534 -13.06 20.50 -3.02
N ARG A 535 -13.51 19.25 -3.14
CA ARG A 535 -14.83 18.80 -2.69
C ARG A 535 -15.02 18.87 -1.17
N PHE A 536 -13.97 18.74 -0.36
CA PHE A 536 -14.02 18.94 1.09
C PHE A 536 -14.19 20.42 1.44
N GLY A 537 -13.42 21.32 0.82
CA GLY A 537 -13.51 22.76 1.01
C GLY A 537 -14.90 23.31 0.68
N LYS A 538 -15.47 22.92 -0.47
CA LYS A 538 -16.84 23.31 -0.87
C LYS A 538 -17.91 22.84 0.12
N ARG A 539 -17.75 21.66 0.74
CA ARG A 539 -18.69 21.14 1.75
C ARG A 539 -18.61 21.89 3.08
N LEU A 540 -17.41 22.30 3.50
CA LEU A 540 -17.20 23.11 4.70
C LEU A 540 -17.64 24.57 4.53
N GLU A 541 -17.56 25.12 3.31
CA GLU A 541 -18.06 26.46 3.00
C GLU A 541 -19.59 26.56 3.18
N ILE A 542 -20.31 25.48 2.84
CA ILE A 542 -21.76 25.36 3.03
C ILE A 542 -22.10 25.17 4.53
N ALA A 543 -21.22 24.53 5.30
CA ALA A 543 -21.35 24.34 6.74
C ALA A 543 -20.73 25.52 7.51
N ALA A 544 -21.44 26.65 7.57
CA ALA A 544 -21.01 27.94 8.16
C ALA A 544 -20.60 27.94 9.66
N SER A 545 -20.34 26.78 10.27
CA SER A 545 -20.01 26.61 11.70
C SER A 545 -18.75 25.78 11.98
N THR A 546 -18.03 25.27 10.96
CA THR A 546 -16.87 24.41 11.23
C THR A 546 -15.66 25.19 11.76
N GLN A 547 -15.31 24.89 13.01
CA GLN A 547 -14.16 25.40 13.77
C GLN A 547 -12.87 25.34 12.93
N GLY A 548 -12.18 26.47 12.73
CA GLY A 548 -10.93 26.56 11.93
C GLY A 548 -9.79 25.64 12.38
N SER A 549 -9.88 25.05 13.57
CA SER A 549 -9.01 23.98 14.08
C SER A 549 -9.05 22.70 13.22
N VAL A 550 -10.25 22.27 12.79
CA VAL A 550 -10.44 21.01 12.04
C VAL A 550 -9.84 21.13 10.65
N VAL A 551 -10.05 22.26 9.98
CA VAL A 551 -9.48 22.55 8.65
C VAL A 551 -7.96 22.62 8.71
N ARG A 552 -7.39 23.25 9.75
CA ARG A 552 -5.93 23.30 9.96
C ARG A 552 -5.33 21.91 10.19
N LYS A 553 -5.94 21.06 11.01
CA LYS A 553 -5.47 19.67 11.22
C LYS A 553 -5.61 18.82 9.95
N ALA A 554 -6.70 18.99 9.20
CA ALA A 554 -6.90 18.35 7.89
C ALA A 554 -5.77 18.71 6.93
N PHE A 555 -5.42 20.00 6.88
CA PHE A 555 -4.31 20.50 6.09
C PHE A 555 -2.99 19.86 6.50
N PHE A 556 -2.63 19.88 7.79
CA PHE A 556 -1.36 19.28 8.24
C PHE A 556 -1.24 17.81 7.87
N SER A 557 -2.33 17.06 8.04
CA SER A 557 -2.35 15.65 7.65
C SER A 557 -2.18 15.45 6.16
N LEU A 558 -2.74 16.32 5.33
CA LEU A 558 -2.62 16.20 3.88
C LEU A 558 -1.27 16.68 3.37
N ALA A 559 -0.74 17.77 3.91
CA ALA A 559 0.61 18.26 3.59
C ALA A 559 1.64 17.15 3.85
N GLN A 560 1.53 16.46 4.99
CA GLN A 560 2.38 15.31 5.30
C GLN A 560 2.20 14.13 4.32
N GLN A 561 0.97 13.89 3.84
CA GLN A 561 0.71 12.88 2.81
C GLN A 561 1.36 13.27 1.48
N VAL A 562 1.28 14.54 1.09
CA VAL A 562 1.91 15.05 -0.14
C VAL A 562 3.43 15.01 -0.02
N GLU A 563 4.01 15.37 1.12
CA GLU A 563 5.45 15.22 1.40
C GLU A 563 5.91 13.77 1.26
N ALA A 564 5.20 12.82 1.87
CA ALA A 564 5.49 11.39 1.74
C ALA A 564 5.38 10.94 0.28
N PHE A 565 4.33 11.37 -0.43
CA PHE A 565 4.07 11.04 -1.82
C PHE A 565 5.16 11.57 -2.78
N VAL A 566 5.59 12.82 -2.61
CA VAL A 566 6.70 13.41 -3.39
C VAL A 566 8.01 12.71 -3.06
N GLY A 567 8.25 12.40 -1.78
CA GLY A 567 9.42 11.66 -1.33
C GLY A 567 9.51 10.26 -1.96
N GLU A 568 8.39 9.55 -2.03
CA GLU A 568 8.27 8.25 -2.72
C GLU A 568 8.49 8.39 -4.22
N THR A 569 7.81 9.34 -4.86
CA THR A 569 7.98 9.62 -6.31
C THR A 569 9.42 9.94 -6.67
N ARG A 570 10.12 10.72 -5.84
CA ARG A 570 11.54 11.06 -6.02
C ARG A 570 12.43 9.83 -5.94
N LYS A 571 12.18 8.94 -4.97
CA LYS A 571 12.91 7.66 -4.84
C LYS A 571 12.71 6.78 -6.06
N ASP A 572 11.48 6.63 -6.52
CA ASP A 572 11.18 5.84 -7.71
C ASP A 572 11.85 6.38 -8.96
N LEU A 573 11.85 7.71 -9.11
CA LEU A 573 12.49 8.40 -10.24
C LEU A 573 14.01 8.20 -10.24
N GLN A 574 14.66 8.37 -9.08
CA GLN A 574 16.09 8.09 -8.95
C GLN A 574 16.41 6.64 -9.28
N GLN A 575 15.56 5.73 -8.85
CA GLN A 575 15.76 4.31 -9.08
C GLN A 575 15.54 3.95 -10.56
N TRP A 576 14.56 4.55 -11.24
CA TRP A 576 14.40 4.39 -12.69
C TRP A 576 15.63 4.85 -13.49
N VAL A 577 16.24 5.97 -13.10
CA VAL A 577 17.48 6.48 -13.72
C VAL A 577 18.58 5.42 -13.63
N ASN A 578 18.82 4.89 -12.42
CA ASN A 578 19.86 3.88 -12.19
C ASN A 578 19.57 2.58 -12.96
N GLU A 579 18.33 2.09 -12.93
CA GLU A 579 17.98 0.84 -13.61
C GLU A 579 18.09 0.91 -15.13
N SER A 580 17.78 2.07 -15.71
CA SER A 580 17.90 2.26 -17.15
C SER A 580 19.37 2.17 -17.58
N LEU A 581 20.29 2.68 -16.75
CA LEU A 581 21.73 2.54 -16.96
C LEU A 581 22.21 1.12 -16.74
N ASP A 582 21.78 0.47 -15.65
CA ASP A 582 22.19 -0.89 -15.35
C ASP A 582 21.81 -1.85 -16.49
N LEU A 583 20.63 -1.67 -17.10
CA LEU A 583 20.19 -2.45 -18.25
C LEU A 583 21.12 -2.24 -19.46
N MET A 584 21.45 -0.98 -19.79
CA MET A 584 22.37 -0.66 -20.88
C MET A 584 23.76 -1.25 -20.63
N ASN A 585 24.31 -1.05 -19.43
CA ASN A 585 25.60 -1.60 -19.02
C ASN A 585 25.60 -3.12 -19.10
N ARG A 586 24.53 -3.78 -18.68
CA ARG A 586 24.41 -5.24 -18.80
C ARG A 586 24.44 -5.71 -20.26
N GLN A 587 23.76 -5.01 -21.17
CA GLN A 587 23.81 -5.34 -22.61
C GLN A 587 25.23 -5.18 -23.17
N LEU A 588 25.96 -4.13 -22.77
CA LEU A 588 27.34 -3.91 -23.17
C LEU A 588 28.29 -4.97 -22.60
N GLU A 589 28.11 -5.38 -21.34
CA GLU A 589 28.87 -6.47 -20.72
C GLU A 589 28.64 -7.81 -21.41
N LEU A 590 27.37 -8.15 -21.70
CA LEU A 590 27.01 -9.37 -22.41
C LEU A 590 27.64 -9.39 -23.81
N PHE A 591 27.55 -8.29 -24.55
CA PHE A 591 28.18 -8.16 -25.86
C PHE A 591 29.72 -8.30 -25.78
N ALA A 592 30.35 -7.67 -24.77
CA ALA A 592 31.80 -7.75 -24.57
C ALA A 592 32.25 -9.19 -24.28
N THR A 593 31.50 -9.90 -23.44
CA THR A 593 31.76 -11.29 -23.05
C THR A 593 31.62 -12.21 -24.27
N GLN A 594 30.50 -12.11 -24.99
CA GLN A 594 30.24 -12.89 -26.20
C GLN A 594 31.27 -12.62 -27.30
N SER A 595 31.63 -11.35 -27.52
CA SER A 595 32.63 -10.97 -28.53
C SER A 595 34.03 -11.52 -28.22
N ARG A 596 34.38 -11.58 -26.92
CA ARG A 596 35.65 -12.13 -26.46
C ARG A 596 35.69 -13.65 -26.59
N GLU A 597 34.62 -14.34 -26.20
CA GLU A 597 34.49 -15.79 -26.41
C GLU A 597 34.59 -16.15 -27.90
N LYS A 598 33.93 -15.37 -28.76
CA LYS A 598 34.00 -15.56 -30.22
C LYS A 598 35.42 -15.36 -30.75
N LEU A 599 36.16 -14.39 -30.23
CA LEU A 599 37.56 -14.15 -30.60
C LEU A 599 38.45 -15.33 -30.18
N THR A 600 38.34 -15.79 -28.93
CA THR A 600 39.08 -16.98 -28.45
C THR A 600 38.73 -18.24 -29.25
N ALA A 601 37.46 -18.40 -29.64
CA ALA A 601 37.04 -19.50 -30.50
C ALA A 601 37.69 -19.41 -31.89
N LEU A 602 37.72 -18.23 -32.52
CA LEU A 602 38.38 -18.03 -33.81
C LEU A 602 39.88 -18.28 -33.73
N GLU A 603 40.56 -17.83 -32.67
CA GLU A 603 41.98 -18.12 -32.42
C GLU A 603 42.23 -19.64 -32.34
N SER A 604 41.41 -20.38 -31.59
CA SER A 604 41.53 -21.83 -31.48
C SER A 604 41.29 -22.58 -32.81
N ILE A 605 40.47 -22.01 -33.71
CA ILE A 605 40.19 -22.58 -35.04
C ILE A 605 41.35 -22.30 -36.01
N VAL A 606 42.02 -21.15 -35.88
CA VAL A 606 43.26 -20.84 -36.61
C VAL A 606 44.36 -21.84 -36.24
N ASP A 607 44.45 -22.19 -34.95
CA ASP A 607 45.42 -23.17 -34.46
C ASP A 607 45.09 -24.61 -34.89
N SER A 608 43.80 -24.96 -35.00
CA SER A 608 43.36 -26.28 -35.48
C SER A 608 41.95 -26.25 -36.09
N SER A 609 41.85 -26.59 -37.37
CA SER A 609 40.57 -26.67 -38.10
C SER A 609 39.62 -27.77 -37.58
N ALA A 610 40.12 -28.72 -36.77
CA ALA A 610 39.31 -29.73 -36.12
C ALA A 610 38.36 -29.16 -35.03
N ASN A 611 38.58 -27.93 -34.59
CA ASN A 611 37.83 -27.28 -33.51
C ASN A 611 36.48 -26.66 -33.95
N ILE A 612 36.17 -26.63 -35.26
CA ILE A 612 34.93 -26.05 -35.77
C ILE A 612 33.69 -26.88 -35.36
N GLN A 613 33.73 -28.21 -35.56
CA GLN A 613 32.59 -29.09 -35.24
C GLN A 613 32.22 -29.08 -33.75
N PRO A 614 33.19 -29.19 -32.81
CA PRO A 614 32.90 -29.08 -31.37
C PRO A 614 32.30 -27.72 -30.98
N ARG A 615 32.73 -26.62 -31.63
CA ARG A 615 32.17 -25.28 -31.37
C ARG A 615 30.72 -25.16 -31.85
N ILE A 616 30.39 -25.66 -33.04
CA ILE A 616 29.00 -25.69 -33.54
C ILE A 616 28.10 -26.49 -32.59
N GLN A 617 28.56 -27.64 -32.11
CA GLN A 617 27.82 -28.44 -31.12
C GLN A 617 27.60 -27.69 -29.80
N SER A 618 28.63 -26.99 -29.30
CA SER A 618 28.53 -26.17 -28.09
C SER A 618 27.52 -25.02 -28.25
N LEU A 619 27.59 -24.27 -29.36
CA LEU A 619 26.65 -23.20 -29.66
C LEU A 619 25.21 -23.71 -29.81
N SER A 620 25.03 -24.88 -30.43
CA SER A 620 23.71 -25.51 -30.59
C SER A 620 23.11 -25.92 -29.24
N LEU A 621 23.94 -26.42 -28.31
CA LEU A 621 23.49 -26.72 -26.95
C LEU A 621 23.10 -25.45 -26.20
N GLN A 622 23.90 -24.38 -26.30
CA GLN A 622 23.57 -23.08 -25.70
C GLN A 622 22.27 -22.51 -26.26
N ARG A 623 22.05 -22.60 -27.58
CA ARG A 623 20.79 -22.17 -28.21
C ARG A 623 19.60 -22.91 -27.62
N LYS A 624 19.69 -24.24 -27.52
CA LYS A 624 18.62 -25.07 -26.96
C LYS A 624 18.29 -24.68 -25.53
N VAL A 625 19.30 -24.47 -24.68
CA VAL A 625 19.09 -24.00 -23.30
C VAL A 625 18.36 -22.66 -23.27
N LYS A 626 18.70 -21.71 -24.15
CA LYS A 626 18.03 -20.40 -24.22
C LYS A 626 16.59 -20.50 -24.74
N GLU A 627 16.32 -21.40 -25.68
CA GLU A 627 14.96 -21.72 -26.15
C GLU A 627 14.11 -22.34 -25.03
N ASP A 628 14.66 -23.29 -24.27
CA ASP A 628 13.99 -23.92 -23.12
C ASP A 628 13.67 -22.87 -22.03
N ASN A 629 14.61 -21.96 -21.75
CA ASN A 629 14.42 -20.86 -20.81
C ASN A 629 13.32 -19.88 -21.25
N LEU A 630 13.22 -19.58 -22.55
CA LEU A 630 12.16 -18.75 -23.10
C LEU A 630 10.79 -19.42 -22.95
N SER A 631 10.70 -20.75 -23.15
CA SER A 631 9.47 -21.52 -22.89
C SER A 631 9.08 -21.43 -21.42
N ALA A 632 10.03 -21.69 -20.51
CA ALA A 632 9.79 -21.64 -19.08
C ALA A 632 9.32 -20.25 -18.59
N LEU A 633 9.90 -19.17 -19.12
CA LEU A 633 9.46 -17.80 -18.84
C LEU A 633 8.01 -17.57 -19.28
N ASN A 634 7.66 -17.98 -20.50
CA ASN A 634 6.32 -17.82 -21.04
C ASN A 634 5.27 -18.64 -20.26
N GLU A 635 5.59 -19.87 -19.87
CA GLU A 635 4.71 -20.73 -19.06
C GLU A 635 4.49 -20.16 -17.65
N THR A 636 5.57 -19.69 -17.01
CA THR A 636 5.49 -19.06 -15.68
C THR A 636 4.66 -17.78 -15.74
N TYR A 637 4.87 -16.94 -16.76
CA TYR A 637 4.10 -15.72 -16.95
C TYR A 637 2.62 -16.00 -17.26
N ALA A 638 2.31 -16.98 -18.11
CA ALA A 638 0.92 -17.37 -18.40
C ALA A 638 0.19 -17.88 -17.15
N SER A 639 0.88 -18.66 -16.32
CA SER A 639 0.36 -19.12 -15.03
C SER A 639 0.05 -17.95 -14.11
N LEU A 640 0.95 -16.95 -14.06
CA LEU A 640 0.77 -15.73 -13.29
C LEU A 640 -0.40 -14.88 -13.84
N CYS A 641 -0.51 -14.67 -15.15
CA CYS A 641 -1.66 -13.96 -15.75
C CYS A 641 -2.99 -14.61 -15.38
N THR A 642 -3.03 -15.95 -15.34
CA THR A 642 -4.21 -16.71 -14.93
C THR A 642 -4.57 -16.45 -13.46
N LEU A 643 -3.56 -16.46 -12.57
CA LEU A 643 -3.74 -16.13 -11.14
C LEU A 643 -4.17 -14.68 -10.92
N LEU A 644 -3.69 -13.76 -11.76
CA LEU A 644 -4.02 -12.34 -11.71
C LEU A 644 -5.37 -12.02 -12.40
N GLN A 645 -6.03 -13.00 -13.03
CA GLN A 645 -7.28 -12.83 -13.81
C GLN A 645 -7.17 -11.75 -14.91
N ILE A 646 -5.99 -11.64 -15.52
CA ILE A 646 -5.74 -10.68 -16.61
C ILE A 646 -5.92 -11.39 -17.94
N ASP A 647 -6.56 -10.72 -18.89
CA ASP A 647 -6.66 -11.23 -20.25
C ASP A 647 -5.26 -11.28 -20.89
N SER A 648 -4.75 -12.49 -21.15
CA SER A 648 -3.41 -12.73 -21.70
C SER A 648 -3.15 -12.05 -23.07
N ARG A 649 -4.21 -11.57 -23.73
CA ARG A 649 -4.17 -10.91 -25.05
C ARG A 649 -3.68 -9.47 -25.01
N ASP A 650 -3.83 -8.77 -23.88
CA ASP A 650 -3.35 -7.39 -23.73
C ASP A 650 -1.83 -7.31 -23.48
N ALA A 651 -1.17 -8.45 -23.24
CA ALA A 651 0.24 -8.55 -22.89
C ALA A 651 1.16 -9.02 -24.03
N VAL A 652 0.61 -9.38 -25.20
CA VAL A 652 1.40 -9.82 -26.36
C VAL A 652 1.30 -8.75 -27.44
N PRO A 653 2.40 -8.07 -27.80
CA PRO A 653 2.42 -7.27 -29.02
C PRO A 653 2.17 -8.22 -30.18
N GLN A 654 1.07 -8.02 -30.91
CA GLN A 654 0.80 -8.78 -32.12
C GLN A 654 1.99 -8.62 -33.08
N LYS A 655 2.65 -9.73 -33.43
CA LYS A 655 3.57 -9.79 -34.58
C LYS A 655 2.75 -9.56 -35.86
N ASN A 656 2.52 -8.31 -36.23
CA ASN A 656 2.11 -7.94 -37.60
C ASN A 656 3.37 -7.66 -38.43
N HIS A 657 4.02 -8.72 -38.87
CA HIS A 657 4.92 -8.67 -40.02
C HIS A 657 4.81 -9.98 -40.81
N ALA A 658 3.83 -10.04 -41.71
CA ALA A 658 3.91 -10.78 -42.96
C ALA A 658 2.87 -10.22 -43.93
N GLU A 659 3.25 -10.08 -45.20
CA GLU A 659 2.42 -9.72 -46.36
C GLU A 659 2.18 -8.23 -46.67
N VAL A 660 3.23 -7.49 -47.03
CA VAL A 660 3.18 -6.61 -48.21
C VAL A 660 4.59 -6.51 -48.80
N PHE A 661 4.98 -7.45 -49.67
CA PHE A 661 5.93 -7.21 -50.77
C PHE A 661 5.77 -8.35 -51.78
N SER A 662 4.75 -8.20 -52.63
CA SER A 662 4.67 -8.84 -53.95
C SER A 662 3.95 -7.88 -54.89
N SER A 663 4.71 -6.92 -55.43
CA SER A 663 4.49 -6.18 -56.69
C SER A 663 5.69 -5.28 -56.92
#